data_AF-A0A7X9DX82-F1
#
_entry.id   AF-A0A7X9DX82-F1
#
_cell.length_a   1.000
_cell.length_b   1.000
_cell.length_c   1.000
_cell.angle_alpha   90.00
_cell.angle_beta   90.00
_cell.angle_gamma   90.00
#
_symmetry.space_group_name_H-M   'P 1'
#
loop_
_entity.id
_entity.type
_entity.pdbx_description
1 polymer ?
#
loop_
_entity_poly.entity_id
_entity_poly.type
_entity_poly.pdbx_seq_one_letter_code
_entity_poly.pdbx_strand_id
1 'polypeptide(L)'
;MRSKNPVYLALSSLVARPTVLAALALLGLACAPAPEGLQRTPDGSGPMVWFDLEEVPLPEIPLPNDLATRADPDSPTGRRLNVSLLAPTRLEAGERSRINTLAGFGVLMPISVRFRAPLDVADLLRRHRDNLDFADDAVFVVAIDPRSPAFGRPVPLDVGRGNYPLLQKRSDTSFASDPRADAGNLLFDTYTEDANANGRLDEGEDSDDDGVLDRSNVFPPGSTVRDGLLTFYERETDTLLLRPIVPLEEETTYAVILTDRLRGEDGAPVRSPFPWIHHLEQGGALAPLPGLLSRWRADGTAELDLAQVAFAWSFTTQSITGDLVAIREGLHGAGSLAWLAERFPPAVVPDRCQSDESAARPYVVQVSQLMEAVKSVGALLLGGDISQAQPLIDTYQWVDYFTSGSFWSPDFMGAHEAFSVDRARGRARVGATALRFLMAVPKESERHHPPFPVVIYCHGYSSTRAEMIGFAGTMARYGLATVSIDAWGHGIPLDEELTGILVSAGNGWGFGPFMEAMLRDRARDLTGDGANDSGGDFWTAYAFHTRDAVTQSVVDYLQLARALQAFDGTARWDVDQDGDGQPDLAGDFDGDGRVDAGGPGVPYYTWGQSMGGIHSAILGPAEPTIVAAAPTSGGGGLADVGVRTMLGNVRDAVLLRTMGPLLVGEPETATRMLLRLHVPLANQERALPLGRVEVPVGTRVEVHNLNRGETFAARVRPGPRLRISVPCDTGDRFRVIFRDERGDELLRLDEFTEDVFYWDREEPTYRAGDPLEMPTEGFGLARCTPALRRMVGLFQMMVEPADPAAWAPHYFLDPLPIRPEGPHLTNLLEVITLGDQEVPVSTQITIARAAGVLPALAVDARYGVPANDFLIANFVPEGLAGIGRFPGADILFDPDDLDEGTDGYPAPAPAPALRLRQRVETPTGVSGVRFAYVNPRGQHGIFIPDPNRPFDVDNYFANLIAHFFGSGGKVILDDRCLEDASCPLP
;
A
#
# COMPACT_ATOMS: atom_id res chain seq x y z
N MET A 1 68.52 46.63 -38.07
CA MET A 1 68.14 47.98 -38.56
C MET A 1 67.04 48.55 -37.68
N ARG A 2 66.99 49.87 -37.56
CA ARG A 2 66.29 50.67 -36.53
C ARG A 2 64.75 50.53 -36.47
N SER A 3 64.25 50.77 -35.25
CA SER A 3 62.96 51.35 -34.82
C SER A 3 61.63 50.63 -35.14
N LYS A 4 60.81 50.36 -34.10
CA LYS A 4 59.76 51.28 -33.59
C LYS A 4 59.10 50.73 -32.30
N ASN A 5 58.87 51.67 -31.37
CA ASN A 5 58.10 51.74 -30.11
C ASN A 5 56.73 51.01 -30.04
N PRO A 6 56.00 51.01 -28.89
CA PRO A 6 56.42 50.79 -27.49
C PRO A 6 55.37 50.00 -26.63
N VAL A 7 55.78 49.54 -25.44
CA VAL A 7 54.87 49.27 -24.30
C VAL A 7 55.41 50.08 -23.12
N TYR A 8 54.57 50.93 -22.51
CA TYR A 8 54.90 51.67 -21.30
C TYR A 8 54.28 51.00 -20.08
N LEU A 9 55.16 50.67 -19.14
CA LEU A 9 54.87 50.23 -17.79
C LEU A 9 54.98 51.42 -16.83
N ALA A 10 54.18 51.33 -15.77
CA ALA A 10 54.42 51.77 -14.40
C ALA A 10 54.68 53.27 -14.11
N LEU A 11 53.77 53.82 -13.32
CA LEU A 11 54.09 54.79 -12.27
C LEU A 11 53.26 54.47 -11.04
N SER A 12 53.95 54.43 -9.90
CA SER A 12 53.47 54.07 -8.58
C SER A 12 53.06 55.31 -7.76
N SER A 13 52.14 55.04 -6.84
CA SER A 13 51.88 55.70 -5.54
C SER A 13 50.68 56.65 -5.40
N LEU A 14 49.94 56.37 -4.31
CA LEU A 14 48.82 57.07 -3.65
C LEU A 14 47.38 56.73 -4.08
N VAL A 15 46.84 55.60 -3.56
CA VAL A 15 45.41 55.46 -3.20
C VAL A 15 45.29 54.65 -1.90
N ALA A 16 44.44 55.13 -0.98
CA ALA A 16 44.13 54.53 0.31
C ALA A 16 43.58 53.11 0.20
N ARG A 17 43.87 52.28 1.22
CA ARG A 17 43.65 50.82 1.24
C ARG A 17 42.16 50.42 1.24
N PRO A 18 41.73 49.41 0.45
CA PRO A 18 40.36 48.86 0.46
C PRO A 18 40.01 48.02 1.71
N THR A 19 40.97 47.80 2.62
CA THR A 19 40.79 46.95 3.80
C THR A 19 39.90 47.57 4.89
N VAL A 20 39.74 48.90 4.92
CA VAL A 20 38.92 49.58 5.93
C VAL A 20 37.43 49.55 5.60
N LEU A 21 37.06 49.58 4.31
CA LEU A 21 35.65 49.45 3.89
C LEU A 21 35.11 48.02 4.04
N ALA A 22 35.94 47.00 3.83
CA ALA A 22 35.55 45.61 4.06
C ALA A 22 35.33 45.31 5.57
N ALA A 23 36.14 45.90 6.44
CA ALA A 23 35.96 45.77 7.89
C ALA A 23 34.70 46.51 8.41
N LEU A 24 34.33 47.65 7.81
CA LEU A 24 33.09 48.37 8.13
C LEU A 24 31.83 47.67 7.60
N ALA A 25 31.89 46.97 6.47
CA ALA A 25 30.80 46.12 5.99
C ALA A 25 30.58 44.87 6.86
N LEU A 26 31.65 44.29 7.41
CA LEU A 26 31.60 43.18 8.37
C LEU A 26 31.13 43.63 9.78
N LEU A 27 31.44 44.86 10.21
CA LEU A 27 30.93 45.42 11.47
C LEU A 27 29.46 45.86 11.40
N GLY A 28 28.96 46.24 10.20
CA GLY A 28 27.55 46.53 9.98
C GLY A 28 26.63 45.30 10.03
N LEU A 29 27.18 44.10 9.78
CA LEU A 29 26.48 42.82 9.92
C LEU A 29 26.48 42.29 11.37
N ALA A 30 27.31 42.85 12.26
CA ALA A 30 27.38 42.46 13.68
C ALA A 30 26.32 43.15 14.58
N CYS A 31 25.40 43.92 13.99
CA CYS A 31 24.26 44.54 14.67
C CYS A 31 22.91 44.08 14.09
N ALA A 32 22.85 42.89 13.48
CA ALA A 32 21.57 42.22 13.33
C ALA A 32 21.08 41.84 14.74
N PRO A 33 19.83 42.16 15.13
CA PRO A 33 19.27 41.65 16.38
C PRO A 33 19.38 40.13 16.39
N ALA A 34 19.59 39.54 17.56
CA ALA A 34 19.58 38.09 17.70
C ALA A 34 18.27 37.55 17.08
N PRO A 35 18.31 36.47 16.29
CA PRO A 35 17.09 35.93 15.68
C PRO A 35 16.05 35.65 16.77
N GLU A 36 14.88 36.28 16.65
CA GLU A 36 13.75 36.12 17.55
C GLU A 36 12.79 35.06 17.00
N GLY A 37 12.24 34.23 17.90
CA GLY A 37 11.16 33.30 17.55
C GLY A 37 9.79 33.95 17.67
N LEU A 38 8.73 33.24 17.24
CA LEU A 38 7.36 33.75 17.24
C LEU A 38 6.83 34.09 18.64
N GLN A 39 7.19 33.27 19.64
CA GLN A 39 6.80 33.43 21.03
C GLN A 39 7.81 32.71 21.94
N ARG A 40 8.12 33.30 23.11
CA ARG A 40 9.00 32.66 24.09
C ARG A 40 8.32 31.45 24.71
N THR A 41 9.07 30.38 24.91
CA THR A 41 8.61 29.20 25.63
C THR A 41 8.27 29.59 27.07
N PRO A 42 7.04 29.31 27.55
CA PRO A 42 6.69 29.53 28.94
C PRO A 42 7.54 28.70 29.92
N ASP A 43 7.73 29.23 31.13
CA ASP A 43 8.30 28.46 32.24
C ASP A 43 7.32 27.35 32.66
N GLY A 44 7.84 26.19 33.07
CA GLY A 44 7.01 25.07 33.53
C GLY A 44 7.78 23.77 33.75
N SER A 45 7.12 22.78 34.36
CA SER A 45 7.69 21.47 34.69
C SER A 45 7.18 20.31 33.85
N GLY A 46 6.18 20.54 32.98
CA GLY A 46 5.54 19.46 32.23
C GLY A 46 6.46 18.83 31.17
N PRO A 47 5.98 17.77 30.49
CA PRO A 47 6.80 16.96 29.62
C PRO A 47 7.46 17.77 28.51
N MET A 48 8.80 17.74 28.47
CA MET A 48 9.56 18.43 27.43
C MET A 48 9.67 17.54 26.19
N VAL A 49 9.45 18.12 25.01
CA VAL A 49 9.67 17.43 23.72
C VAL A 49 11.12 16.96 23.65
N TRP A 50 11.31 15.71 23.24
CA TRP A 50 12.63 15.16 22.96
C TRP A 50 13.14 15.72 21.62
N PHE A 51 14.39 16.16 21.60
CA PHE A 51 14.98 16.76 20.41
C PHE A 51 16.50 16.58 20.43
N ASP A 52 17.00 15.75 19.52
CA ASP A 52 18.42 15.48 19.30
C ASP A 52 18.69 15.32 17.79
N LEU A 53 19.35 16.32 17.19
CA LEU A 53 19.74 16.30 15.77
C LEU A 53 21.04 15.53 15.53
N GLU A 54 21.81 15.25 16.58
CA GLU A 54 23.12 14.61 16.50
C GLU A 54 23.07 13.11 16.78
N GLU A 55 21.90 12.58 17.17
CA GLU A 55 21.66 11.15 17.36
C GLU A 55 22.00 10.34 16.10
N VAL A 56 22.64 9.18 16.29
CA VAL A 56 23.14 8.30 15.23
C VAL A 56 22.49 6.93 15.39
N PRO A 57 21.98 6.30 14.30
CA PRO A 57 22.16 6.68 12.90
C PRO A 57 21.21 7.76 12.38
N LEU A 58 20.10 8.03 13.06
CA LEU A 58 19.08 8.98 12.65
C LEU A 58 18.76 9.95 13.80
N PRO A 59 18.44 11.23 13.51
CA PRO A 59 18.09 12.20 14.53
C PRO A 59 16.81 11.76 15.27
N GLU A 60 16.77 11.99 16.59
CA GLU A 60 15.58 11.79 17.41
C GLU A 60 14.90 13.15 17.61
N ILE A 61 14.04 13.51 16.65
CA ILE A 61 13.24 14.73 16.63
C ILE A 61 11.79 14.36 16.28
N PRO A 62 10.81 15.25 16.52
CA PRO A 62 9.47 15.05 15.96
C PRO A 62 9.57 14.80 14.45
N LEU A 63 8.86 13.79 13.94
CA LEU A 63 8.91 13.38 12.54
C LEU A 63 7.48 13.28 12.01
N PRO A 64 7.16 13.74 10.78
CA PRO A 64 8.01 14.44 9.82
C PRO A 64 8.43 15.84 10.27
N ASN A 65 9.59 16.33 9.80
CA ASN A 65 10.12 17.65 10.15
C ASN A 65 11.10 18.21 9.11
N ASP A 66 10.88 19.44 8.68
CA ASP A 66 11.70 20.12 7.65
C ASP A 66 13.17 20.34 8.06
N LEU A 67 13.52 20.20 9.34
CA LEU A 67 14.94 20.20 9.76
C LEU A 67 15.70 18.96 9.28
N ALA A 68 15.00 17.86 8.99
CA ALA A 68 15.55 16.69 8.33
C ALA A 68 15.50 16.79 6.79
N THR A 69 15.59 18.01 6.24
CA THR A 69 15.62 18.28 4.80
C THR A 69 16.80 19.16 4.41
N ARG A 70 17.15 19.14 3.12
CA ARG A 70 18.08 20.08 2.50
C ARG A 70 17.36 20.88 1.42
N ALA A 71 17.77 22.12 1.22
CA ALA A 71 17.28 22.93 0.10
C ALA A 71 17.74 22.33 -1.24
N ASP A 72 16.82 22.23 -2.19
CA ASP A 72 17.09 21.83 -3.57
C ASP A 72 16.12 22.56 -4.52
N PRO A 73 16.56 23.58 -5.27
CA PRO A 73 15.71 24.35 -6.17
C PRO A 73 15.21 23.55 -7.38
N ASP A 74 15.79 22.39 -7.68
CA ASP A 74 15.33 21.51 -8.76
C ASP A 74 14.24 20.53 -8.27
N SER A 75 13.92 20.51 -6.98
CA SER A 75 12.83 19.71 -6.41
C SER A 75 11.49 20.46 -6.51
N PRO A 76 10.36 19.78 -6.77
CA PRO A 76 9.02 20.41 -6.83
C PRO A 76 8.67 21.27 -5.60
N THR A 77 9.14 20.84 -4.42
CA THR A 77 8.92 21.52 -3.14
C THR A 77 10.03 22.51 -2.76
N GLY A 78 11.09 22.60 -3.56
CA GLY A 78 12.32 23.32 -3.21
C GLY A 78 13.19 22.61 -2.16
N ARG A 79 12.86 21.37 -1.78
CA ARG A 79 13.54 20.59 -0.73
C ARG A 79 13.73 19.13 -1.12
N ARG A 80 14.69 18.45 -0.49
CA ARG A 80 14.77 16.99 -0.45
C ARG A 80 15.04 16.50 0.96
N LEU A 81 14.57 15.30 1.29
CA LEU A 81 14.86 14.67 2.58
C LEU A 81 16.37 14.48 2.75
N ASN A 82 16.87 14.64 3.98
CA ASN A 82 18.28 14.53 4.34
C ASN A 82 18.46 13.46 5.43
N VAL A 83 18.61 12.22 4.99
CA VAL A 83 18.66 11.01 5.81
C VAL A 83 20.07 10.42 5.79
N SER A 84 20.57 10.04 6.96
CA SER A 84 21.87 9.39 7.12
C SER A 84 21.93 8.05 6.38
N LEU A 85 23.02 7.83 5.63
CA LEU A 85 23.29 6.55 4.96
C LEU A 85 23.97 5.53 5.88
N LEU A 86 24.30 5.89 7.12
CA LEU A 86 24.81 4.94 8.11
C LEU A 86 23.67 4.02 8.54
N ALA A 87 23.71 2.75 8.10
CA ALA A 87 22.65 1.80 8.40
C ALA A 87 23.20 0.39 8.75
N PRO A 88 22.44 -0.40 9.54
CA PRO A 88 22.74 -1.79 9.85
C PRO A 88 22.84 -2.73 8.66
N THR A 89 22.30 -2.40 7.47
CA THR A 89 22.41 -3.26 6.27
C THR A 89 22.56 -2.43 4.99
N ARG A 90 23.05 -3.06 3.92
CA ARG A 90 23.06 -2.51 2.56
C ARG A 90 21.64 -2.29 2.05
N LEU A 91 20.72 -3.20 2.36
CA LEU A 91 19.29 -3.03 2.10
C LEU A 91 18.79 -1.69 2.68
N GLU A 92 18.99 -1.46 3.97
CA GLU A 92 18.52 -0.23 4.60
C GLU A 92 19.26 1.02 4.09
N ALA A 93 20.58 0.95 3.90
CA ALA A 93 21.34 2.04 3.30
C ALA A 93 20.86 2.38 1.87
N GLY A 94 20.46 1.36 1.11
CA GLY A 94 19.89 1.47 -0.24
C GLY A 94 18.54 2.19 -0.23
N GLU A 95 17.61 1.76 0.62
CA GLU A 95 16.31 2.42 0.79
C GLU A 95 16.50 3.87 1.26
N ARG A 96 17.36 4.13 2.26
CA ARG A 96 17.66 5.50 2.73
C ARG A 96 18.27 6.39 1.64
N SER A 97 19.10 5.83 0.76
CA SER A 97 19.63 6.54 -0.41
C SER A 97 18.53 6.99 -1.37
N ARG A 98 17.51 6.15 -1.56
CA ARG A 98 16.31 6.51 -2.35
C ARG A 98 15.41 7.49 -1.62
N ILE A 99 15.23 7.38 -0.29
CA ILE A 99 14.53 8.39 0.52
C ILE A 99 15.16 9.78 0.34
N ASN A 100 16.49 9.87 0.27
CA ASN A 100 17.20 11.13 0.02
C ASN A 100 16.87 11.80 -1.33
N THR A 101 16.19 11.09 -2.23
CA THR A 101 15.68 11.63 -3.50
C THR A 101 14.27 12.19 -3.39
N LEU A 102 13.51 11.89 -2.33
CA LEU A 102 12.13 12.35 -2.19
C LEU A 102 12.07 13.86 -1.97
N ALA A 103 11.03 14.48 -2.53
CA ALA A 103 10.80 15.93 -2.45
C ALA A 103 10.21 16.37 -1.11
N GLY A 104 9.78 15.44 -0.26
CA GLY A 104 9.14 15.75 1.01
C GLY A 104 8.75 14.48 1.75
N PHE A 105 7.91 14.65 2.75
CA PHE A 105 7.37 13.60 3.61
C PHE A 105 6.04 13.05 3.07
N GLY A 106 5.54 11.98 3.69
CA GLY A 106 4.30 11.35 3.28
C GLY A 106 3.04 12.15 3.62
N VAL A 107 1.96 11.90 2.88
CA VAL A 107 0.61 12.46 3.06
C VAL A 107 -0.26 11.64 4.02
N LEU A 108 0.12 10.40 4.33
CA LEU A 108 -0.54 9.48 5.26
C LEU A 108 0.41 8.90 6.31
N MET A 109 1.73 9.17 6.20
CA MET A 109 2.71 8.72 7.18
C MET A 109 2.33 9.19 8.60
N PRO A 110 2.52 8.34 9.63
CA PRO A 110 2.34 8.77 11.02
C PRO A 110 3.26 9.94 11.39
N ILE A 111 2.74 10.82 12.24
CA ILE A 111 3.48 11.92 12.86
C ILE A 111 3.83 11.49 14.28
N SER A 112 5.13 11.39 14.60
CA SER A 112 5.63 11.00 15.91
C SER A 112 6.24 12.17 16.66
N VAL A 113 6.00 12.24 17.97
CA VAL A 113 6.70 13.16 18.87
C VAL A 113 6.92 12.51 20.23
N ARG A 114 8.19 12.41 20.61
CA ARG A 114 8.63 11.83 21.88
C ARG A 114 8.72 12.90 22.97
N PHE A 115 8.46 12.51 24.22
CA PHE A 115 8.58 13.37 25.40
C PHE A 115 9.56 12.79 26.43
N ARG A 116 10.06 13.65 27.32
CA ARG A 116 10.93 13.25 28.45
C ARG A 116 10.18 12.74 29.68
N ALA A 117 8.86 12.74 29.63
CA ALA A 117 7.96 12.29 30.70
C ALA A 117 6.61 11.87 30.08
N PRO A 118 5.84 11.01 30.75
CA PRO A 118 4.59 10.49 30.22
C PRO A 118 3.50 11.56 30.11
N LEU A 119 2.60 11.36 29.13
CA LEU A 119 1.43 12.22 28.90
C LEU A 119 0.21 11.73 29.69
N ASP A 120 -0.70 12.66 30.03
CA ASP A 120 -2.04 12.31 30.52
C ASP A 120 -2.89 11.79 29.35
N VAL A 121 -2.83 10.47 29.14
CA VAL A 121 -3.57 9.77 28.08
C VAL A 121 -5.09 9.92 28.26
N ALA A 122 -5.58 10.01 29.50
CA ALA A 122 -7.01 10.17 29.77
C ALA A 122 -7.53 11.53 29.28
N ASP A 123 -6.82 12.61 29.61
CA ASP A 123 -7.18 13.95 29.15
C ASP A 123 -7.03 14.08 27.63
N LEU A 124 -5.99 13.46 27.04
CA LEU A 124 -5.81 13.44 25.58
C LEU A 124 -6.98 12.76 24.87
N LEU A 125 -7.40 11.58 25.33
CA LEU A 125 -8.56 10.85 24.77
C LEU A 125 -9.86 11.64 24.92
N ARG A 126 -10.09 12.28 26.07
CA ARG A 126 -11.28 13.12 26.29
C ARG A 126 -11.37 14.26 25.27
N ARG A 127 -10.23 14.86 24.90
CA ARG A 127 -10.15 16.00 23.97
C ARG A 127 -10.30 15.61 22.50
N HIS A 128 -9.79 14.44 22.11
CA HIS A 128 -9.71 14.02 20.70
C HIS A 128 -10.62 12.85 20.33
N ARG A 129 -10.69 11.79 21.14
CA ARG A 129 -11.51 10.61 20.86
C ARG A 129 -12.97 10.88 21.18
N ASP A 130 -13.22 11.42 22.35
CA ASP A 130 -14.58 11.56 22.91
C ASP A 130 -15.26 12.88 22.47
N ASN A 131 -14.60 13.62 21.58
CA ASN A 131 -14.99 14.92 21.05
C ASN A 131 -14.73 14.96 19.53
N LEU A 132 -15.51 15.76 18.80
CA LEU A 132 -15.35 16.00 17.35
C LEU A 132 -15.08 17.48 17.04
N ASP A 133 -15.06 18.33 18.06
CA ASP A 133 -14.86 19.76 17.96
C ASP A 133 -13.39 20.13 18.16
N PHE A 134 -12.77 20.69 17.13
CA PHE A 134 -11.41 21.20 17.14
C PHE A 134 -11.17 22.26 18.24
N ALA A 135 -12.20 22.88 18.81
CA ALA A 135 -12.03 23.95 19.78
C ALA A 135 -11.33 23.53 21.08
N ASP A 136 -11.46 22.28 21.53
CA ASP A 136 -10.84 21.74 22.76
C ASP A 136 -9.60 20.85 22.49
N ASP A 137 -9.21 20.69 21.22
CA ASP A 137 -8.11 19.80 20.84
C ASP A 137 -6.78 20.25 21.46
N ALA A 138 -5.96 19.24 21.80
CA ALA A 138 -4.63 19.42 22.38
C ALA A 138 -3.53 19.58 21.32
N VAL A 139 -3.76 19.05 20.10
CA VAL A 139 -2.77 18.97 19.02
C VAL A 139 -3.46 19.25 17.69
N PHE A 140 -2.81 20.00 16.81
CA PHE A 140 -3.33 20.33 15.49
C PHE A 140 -2.28 20.04 14.43
N VAL A 141 -2.75 19.63 13.25
CA VAL A 141 -1.98 19.66 12.00
C VAL A 141 -2.74 20.57 11.05
N VAL A 142 -2.03 21.52 10.42
CA VAL A 142 -2.65 22.55 9.58
C VAL A 142 -1.76 22.92 8.41
N ALA A 143 -2.33 23.05 7.21
CA ALA A 143 -1.59 23.57 6.07
C ALA A 143 -1.27 25.07 6.29
N ILE A 144 0.01 25.41 6.21
CA ILE A 144 0.51 26.78 6.40
C ILE A 144 1.05 27.38 5.10
N ASP A 145 1.04 26.65 3.99
CA ASP A 145 1.31 27.19 2.66
C ASP A 145 0.09 27.96 2.12
N PRO A 146 0.16 29.29 1.93
CA PRO A 146 -0.96 30.09 1.42
C PRO A 146 -1.40 29.74 -0.01
N ARG A 147 -0.60 28.97 -0.75
CA ARG A 147 -0.92 28.50 -2.11
C ARG A 147 -1.79 27.24 -2.09
N SER A 148 -1.81 26.50 -0.98
CA SER A 148 -2.57 25.26 -0.86
C SER A 148 -4.07 25.54 -0.69
N PRO A 149 -4.96 24.79 -1.34
CA PRO A 149 -6.40 24.86 -1.09
C PRO A 149 -6.77 24.46 0.36
N ALA A 150 -5.88 23.75 1.06
CA ALA A 150 -6.06 23.38 2.46
C ALA A 150 -5.63 24.48 3.45
N PHE A 151 -5.10 25.62 2.99
CA PHE A 151 -4.50 26.64 3.85
C PHE A 151 -5.39 27.04 5.03
N GLY A 152 -4.89 26.82 6.24
CA GLY A 152 -5.57 27.15 7.49
C GLY A 152 -6.70 26.22 7.89
N ARG A 153 -6.90 25.07 7.22
CA ARG A 153 -7.86 24.04 7.64
C ARG A 153 -7.18 23.04 8.58
N PRO A 154 -7.74 22.76 9.77
CA PRO A 154 -7.23 21.70 10.64
C PRO A 154 -7.47 20.33 9.99
N VAL A 155 -6.48 19.46 10.11
CA VAL A 155 -6.53 18.09 9.61
C VAL A 155 -7.12 17.20 10.71
N PRO A 156 -8.11 16.34 10.40
CA PRO A 156 -8.61 15.36 11.35
C PRO A 156 -7.57 14.26 11.61
N LEU A 157 -7.37 13.95 12.90
CA LEU A 157 -6.36 12.99 13.37
C LEU A 157 -7.03 11.81 14.09
N ASP A 158 -6.49 10.61 13.91
CA ASP A 158 -6.83 9.47 14.77
C ASP A 158 -5.96 9.52 16.03
N VAL A 159 -6.61 9.73 17.17
CA VAL A 159 -6.02 9.65 18.51
C VAL A 159 -6.80 8.62 19.31
N GLY A 160 -6.68 7.35 18.92
CA GLY A 160 -7.35 6.23 19.59
C GLY A 160 -8.85 6.14 19.32
N ARG A 161 -9.31 6.72 18.21
CA ARG A 161 -10.74 6.67 17.81
C ARG A 161 -11.12 5.31 17.24
N GLY A 162 -10.16 4.59 16.63
CA GLY A 162 -10.38 3.26 16.06
C GLY A 162 -10.37 3.24 14.54
N ASN A 163 -9.85 4.29 13.90
CA ASN A 163 -9.68 4.35 12.45
C ASN A 163 -8.55 3.43 11.94
N TYR A 164 -7.57 3.13 12.80
CA TYR A 164 -6.41 2.28 12.51
C TYR A 164 -6.28 1.15 13.54
N PRO A 165 -7.23 0.20 13.57
CA PRO A 165 -7.12 -0.95 14.47
C PRO A 165 -5.91 -1.82 14.07
N LEU A 166 -5.20 -2.39 15.04
CA LEU A 166 -3.96 -3.16 14.83
C LEU A 166 -4.05 -4.64 15.25
N LEU A 167 -5.21 -5.06 15.77
CA LEU A 167 -5.39 -6.45 16.16
C LEU A 167 -5.31 -7.37 14.94
N GLN A 168 -4.66 -8.52 15.13
CA GLN A 168 -4.53 -9.57 14.13
C GLN A 168 -5.54 -10.69 14.39
N LYS A 169 -6.07 -11.28 13.32
CA LYS A 169 -6.99 -12.44 13.40
C LYS A 169 -6.35 -13.64 14.08
N ARG A 170 -5.03 -13.84 13.91
CA ARG A 170 -4.25 -14.91 14.52
C ARG A 170 -2.90 -14.35 14.97
N SER A 171 -2.61 -14.46 16.27
CA SER A 171 -1.40 -13.89 16.88
C SER A 171 -0.14 -14.73 16.65
N ASP A 172 -0.32 -16.04 16.44
CA ASP A 172 0.73 -17.07 16.34
C ASP A 172 1.35 -17.19 14.95
N THR A 173 1.05 -16.25 14.06
CA THR A 173 1.45 -16.35 12.66
C THR A 173 2.84 -15.76 12.41
N SER A 174 3.42 -15.00 13.35
CA SER A 174 4.67 -14.24 13.22
C SER A 174 5.96 -15.08 13.34
N PHE A 175 5.99 -16.19 12.61
CA PHE A 175 7.10 -17.15 12.51
C PHE A 175 7.40 -17.93 13.80
N ALA A 176 8.16 -19.01 13.65
CA ALA A 176 8.39 -19.97 14.73
C ALA A 176 9.15 -19.37 15.93
N SER A 177 8.79 -19.86 17.13
CA SER A 177 9.41 -19.50 18.41
C SER A 177 9.42 -17.99 18.75
N ASP A 178 8.50 -17.20 18.21
CA ASP A 178 8.32 -15.78 18.58
C ASP A 178 8.07 -15.61 20.10
N PRO A 179 8.86 -14.81 20.83
CA PRO A 179 8.58 -14.50 22.25
C PRO A 179 7.28 -13.72 22.46
N ARG A 180 6.74 -13.08 21.41
CA ARG A 180 5.51 -12.29 21.43
C ARG A 180 4.38 -12.95 20.64
N ALA A 181 4.37 -14.28 20.55
CA ALA A 181 3.39 -15.06 19.77
C ALA A 181 1.92 -14.82 20.16
N ASP A 182 1.63 -14.39 21.38
CA ASP A 182 0.29 -14.07 21.88
C ASP A 182 0.02 -12.56 22.07
N ALA A 183 0.91 -11.68 21.62
CA ALA A 183 0.76 -10.22 21.74
C ALA A 183 -0.45 -9.64 20.97
N GLY A 184 -1.08 -10.41 20.08
CA GLY A 184 -2.27 -10.01 19.32
C GLY A 184 -2.07 -8.90 18.28
N ASN A 185 -0.86 -8.33 18.17
CA ASN A 185 -0.51 -7.26 17.24
C ASN A 185 0.98 -7.31 16.86
N LEU A 186 1.38 -6.67 15.76
CA LEU A 186 2.77 -6.67 15.29
C LEU A 186 3.64 -5.56 15.92
N LEU A 187 3.02 -4.45 16.30
CA LEU A 187 3.72 -3.17 16.42
C LEU A 187 4.06 -2.78 17.85
N PHE A 188 3.22 -3.04 18.84
CA PHE A 188 3.37 -2.53 20.21
C PHE A 188 3.53 -3.67 21.20
N ASP A 189 4.46 -3.49 22.15
CA ASP A 189 4.59 -4.42 23.26
C ASP A 189 3.39 -4.35 24.20
N THR A 190 2.96 -5.52 24.66
CA THR A 190 1.77 -5.69 25.51
C THR A 190 2.08 -6.43 26.80
N TYR A 191 3.35 -6.77 27.05
CA TYR A 191 3.81 -7.43 28.27
C TYR A 191 4.19 -6.41 29.33
N THR A 192 4.18 -6.84 30.59
CA THR A 192 4.69 -6.05 31.71
C THR A 192 5.77 -6.87 32.38
N GLU A 193 6.99 -6.38 32.33
CA GLU A 193 8.17 -7.12 32.77
C GLU A 193 8.64 -6.73 34.18
N ASP A 194 8.20 -5.58 34.69
CA ASP A 194 8.51 -5.09 36.05
C ASP A 194 7.73 -5.89 37.12
N ALA A 195 8.14 -7.15 37.32
CA ALA A 195 7.46 -8.11 38.18
C ALA A 195 7.46 -7.71 39.66
N ASN A 196 8.46 -6.92 40.07
CA ASN A 196 8.63 -6.47 41.44
C ASN A 196 8.30 -4.98 41.66
N ALA A 197 7.88 -4.27 40.60
CA ALA A 197 7.47 -2.86 40.60
C ALA A 197 8.55 -1.88 41.10
N ASN A 198 9.83 -2.17 40.85
CA ASN A 198 10.94 -1.30 41.25
C ASN A 198 11.41 -0.34 40.13
N GLY A 199 10.86 -0.48 38.92
CA GLY A 199 11.18 0.35 37.76
C GLY A 199 12.56 0.12 37.15
N ARG A 200 13.18 -1.05 37.38
CA ARG A 200 14.47 -1.47 36.83
C ARG A 200 14.32 -2.84 36.20
N LEU A 201 15.04 -3.06 35.09
CA LEU A 201 15.14 -4.37 34.47
C LEU A 201 16.04 -5.27 35.30
N ASP A 202 15.44 -6.17 36.08
CA ASP A 202 16.16 -7.17 36.85
C ASP A 202 16.41 -8.46 36.04
N GLU A 203 17.33 -9.29 36.53
CA GLU A 203 17.68 -10.54 35.86
C GLU A 203 16.46 -11.47 35.76
N GLY A 204 16.11 -11.84 34.52
CA GLY A 204 14.98 -12.73 34.21
C GLY A 204 13.64 -12.04 33.99
N GLU A 205 13.58 -10.70 34.07
CA GLU A 205 12.38 -9.93 33.73
C GLU A 205 12.26 -9.69 32.22
N ASP A 206 13.39 -9.49 31.54
CA ASP A 206 13.51 -9.35 30.09
C ASP A 206 13.08 -10.64 29.38
N SER A 207 11.85 -10.65 28.84
CA SER A 207 11.19 -11.87 28.37
C SER A 207 11.34 -12.11 26.86
N ASP A 208 11.78 -11.10 26.10
CA ASP A 208 12.19 -11.22 24.70
C ASP A 208 13.67 -10.92 24.43
N ASP A 209 14.45 -10.62 25.47
CA ASP A 209 15.90 -10.36 25.45
C ASP A 209 16.31 -9.10 24.67
N ASP A 210 15.45 -8.07 24.65
CA ASP A 210 15.71 -6.81 23.95
C ASP A 210 16.43 -5.75 24.82
N GLY A 211 16.54 -6.00 26.13
CA GLY A 211 17.20 -5.13 27.10
C GLY A 211 16.37 -3.94 27.57
N VAL A 212 15.07 -3.91 27.26
CA VAL A 212 14.10 -2.91 27.69
C VAL A 212 13.26 -3.45 28.85
N LEU A 213 12.79 -2.58 29.74
CA LEU A 213 11.81 -2.94 30.76
C LEU A 213 10.41 -2.65 30.22
N ASP A 214 9.77 -3.66 29.64
CA ASP A 214 8.51 -3.45 28.94
C ASP A 214 7.35 -3.09 29.86
N ARG A 215 6.51 -2.18 29.35
CA ARG A 215 5.24 -1.77 29.94
C ARG A 215 4.13 -2.00 28.94
N SER A 216 3.10 -2.73 29.39
CA SER A 216 1.99 -3.09 28.51
C SER A 216 1.36 -1.86 27.87
N ASN A 217 1.33 -1.79 26.54
CA ASN A 217 0.82 -0.65 25.78
C ASN A 217 -0.72 -0.65 25.68
N VAL A 218 -1.39 -0.74 26.83
CA VAL A 218 -2.85 -0.71 26.96
C VAL A 218 -3.34 0.42 27.86
N PHE A 219 -4.54 0.93 27.59
CA PHE A 219 -5.21 1.94 28.39
C PHE A 219 -6.74 1.70 28.50
N PRO A 220 -7.36 1.88 29.69
CA PRO A 220 -6.72 2.11 30.98
C PRO A 220 -5.79 0.95 31.40
N PRO A 221 -4.81 1.18 32.30
CA PRO A 221 -3.95 0.11 32.80
C PRO A 221 -4.76 -1.10 33.30
N GLY A 222 -4.35 -2.31 32.89
CA GLY A 222 -5.05 -3.56 33.21
C GLY A 222 -6.17 -3.96 32.23
N SER A 223 -6.41 -3.17 31.19
CA SER A 223 -7.31 -3.58 30.09
C SER A 223 -6.74 -4.76 29.31
N THR A 224 -7.62 -5.51 28.64
CA THR A 224 -7.16 -6.53 27.69
C THR A 224 -6.55 -5.85 26.47
N VAL A 225 -5.60 -6.51 25.79
CA VAL A 225 -5.05 -6.02 24.51
C VAL A 225 -6.17 -5.75 23.50
N ARG A 226 -7.16 -6.65 23.45
CA ARG A 226 -8.34 -6.52 22.58
C ARG A 226 -9.12 -5.22 22.79
N ASP A 227 -9.26 -4.75 24.03
CA ASP A 227 -10.15 -3.64 24.37
C ASP A 227 -9.42 -2.33 24.66
N GLY A 228 -8.11 -2.40 24.94
CA GLY A 228 -7.34 -1.26 25.43
C GLY A 228 -6.05 -0.97 24.67
N LEU A 229 -5.71 -1.67 23.58
CA LEU A 229 -4.46 -1.40 22.84
C LEU A 229 -4.35 0.07 22.43
N LEU A 230 -3.27 0.72 22.87
CA LEU A 230 -2.94 2.09 22.47
C LEU A 230 -2.32 2.07 21.07
N THR A 231 -3.01 2.65 20.09
CA THR A 231 -2.51 2.78 18.70
C THR A 231 -1.91 4.15 18.39
N PHE A 232 -2.07 5.10 19.32
CA PHE A 232 -1.70 6.52 19.17
C PHE A 232 -0.69 7.00 20.22
N TYR A 233 -0.29 6.14 21.16
CA TYR A 233 0.70 6.46 22.17
C TYR A 233 1.52 5.21 22.51
N GLU A 234 2.82 5.37 22.60
CA GLU A 234 3.78 4.34 22.93
C GLU A 234 4.35 4.61 24.31
N ARG A 235 3.99 3.76 25.29
CA ARG A 235 4.40 3.89 26.69
C ARG A 235 5.86 3.52 26.96
N GLU A 236 6.48 2.77 26.05
CA GLU A 236 7.88 2.35 26.16
C GLU A 236 8.83 3.55 26.04
N THR A 237 8.59 4.43 25.06
CA THR A 237 9.44 5.62 24.82
C THR A 237 8.79 6.96 25.14
N ASP A 238 7.55 6.96 25.64
CA ASP A 238 6.71 8.14 25.83
C ASP A 238 6.47 8.92 24.52
N THR A 239 6.10 8.21 23.46
CA THR A 239 5.93 8.78 22.11
C THR A 239 4.46 8.88 21.72
N LEU A 240 4.01 10.10 21.38
CA LEU A 240 2.71 10.34 20.76
C LEU A 240 2.80 10.07 19.26
N LEU A 241 1.82 9.32 18.74
CA LEU A 241 1.68 8.95 17.34
C LEU A 241 0.35 9.47 16.81
N LEU A 242 0.39 10.40 15.86
CA LEU A 242 -0.79 11.02 15.26
C LEU A 242 -0.90 10.55 13.82
N ARG A 243 -2.11 10.25 13.35
CA ARG A 243 -2.33 9.79 11.98
C ARG A 243 -3.43 10.61 11.30
N PRO A 244 -3.16 11.27 10.16
CA PRO A 244 -4.21 11.87 9.34
C PRO A 244 -5.20 10.79 8.89
N ILE A 245 -6.51 10.97 9.13
CA ILE A 245 -7.53 9.98 8.70
C ILE A 245 -7.92 10.10 7.22
N VAL A 246 -7.47 11.17 6.58
CA VAL A 246 -7.53 11.42 5.14
C VAL A 246 -6.15 11.95 4.70
N PRO A 247 -5.73 11.74 3.44
CA PRO A 247 -4.45 12.22 2.97
C PRO A 247 -4.32 13.73 3.11
N LEU A 248 -3.11 14.17 3.47
CA LEU A 248 -2.70 15.56 3.34
C LEU A 248 -2.55 15.94 1.86
N GLU A 249 -2.74 17.22 1.53
CA GLU A 249 -2.37 17.76 0.21
C GLU A 249 -0.89 17.49 -0.10
N GLU A 250 -0.60 17.04 -1.31
CA GLU A 250 0.77 16.87 -1.81
C GLU A 250 1.48 18.23 -1.99
N GLU A 251 2.82 18.22 -2.03
CA GLU A 251 3.67 19.41 -2.24
C GLU A 251 3.35 20.63 -1.34
N THR A 252 2.82 20.39 -0.13
CA THR A 252 2.28 21.41 0.78
C THR A 252 3.04 21.44 2.09
N THR A 253 3.36 22.65 2.59
CA THR A 253 3.94 22.82 3.94
C THR A 253 2.85 22.86 5.00
N TYR A 254 2.99 22.02 6.01
CA TYR A 254 2.14 21.90 7.19
C TYR A 254 2.89 22.36 8.46
N ALA A 255 2.13 22.83 9.45
CA ALA A 255 2.58 22.94 10.83
C ALA A 255 1.91 21.88 11.69
N VAL A 256 2.68 21.29 12.60
CA VAL A 256 2.14 20.59 13.77
C VAL A 256 2.22 21.54 14.96
N ILE A 257 1.12 21.65 15.71
CA ILE A 257 0.97 22.59 16.83
C ILE A 257 0.59 21.79 18.06
N LEU A 258 1.48 21.74 19.05
CA LEU A 258 1.17 21.27 20.40
C LEU A 258 0.72 22.47 21.23
N THR A 259 -0.43 22.36 21.87
CA THR A 259 -0.97 23.42 22.73
C THR A 259 -0.63 23.18 24.20
N ASP A 260 -0.85 24.18 25.04
CA ASP A 260 -0.75 24.07 26.50
C ASP A 260 -1.81 23.13 27.14
N ARG A 261 -2.74 22.62 26.32
CA ARG A 261 -3.75 21.63 26.70
C ARG A 261 -3.22 20.20 26.64
N LEU A 262 -2.13 19.96 25.90
CA LEU A 262 -1.42 18.68 25.97
C LEU A 262 -0.63 18.66 27.28
N ARG A 263 -0.94 17.71 28.17
CA ARG A 263 -0.44 17.70 29.54
C ARG A 263 0.26 16.40 29.89
N GLY A 264 1.19 16.48 30.84
CA GLY A 264 1.75 15.31 31.52
C GLY A 264 0.82 14.75 32.59
N GLU A 265 1.16 13.59 33.12
CA GLU A 265 0.47 12.99 34.28
C GLU A 265 0.50 13.89 35.53
N ASP A 266 1.42 14.86 35.60
CA ASP A 266 1.50 15.88 36.65
C ASP A 266 0.50 17.04 36.46
N GLY A 267 -0.25 17.03 35.35
CA GLY A 267 -1.20 18.06 34.95
C GLY A 267 -0.56 19.31 34.35
N ALA A 268 0.77 19.37 34.23
CA ALA A 268 1.48 20.49 33.65
C ALA A 268 1.52 20.39 32.11
N PRO A 269 1.42 21.52 31.39
CA PRO A 269 1.53 21.54 29.93
C PRO A 269 2.87 21.02 29.41
N VAL A 270 2.85 20.40 28.23
CA VAL A 270 4.08 20.06 27.50
C VAL A 270 4.91 21.31 27.17
N ARG A 271 6.20 21.12 26.88
CA ARG A 271 7.15 22.24 26.69
C ARG A 271 8.07 22.07 25.49
N SER A 272 8.33 23.19 24.82
CA SER A 272 9.42 23.31 23.84
C SER A 272 10.79 23.06 24.50
N PRO A 273 11.73 22.40 23.80
CA PRO A 273 13.11 22.23 24.26
C PRO A 273 13.97 23.49 24.00
N PHE A 274 13.40 24.51 23.35
CA PHE A 274 14.10 25.75 22.99
C PHE A 274 13.59 26.95 23.82
N PRO A 275 14.31 28.09 23.82
CA PRO A 275 13.82 29.35 24.38
C PRO A 275 12.55 29.90 23.69
N TRP A 276 12.24 29.40 22.50
CA TRP A 276 11.08 29.77 21.69
C TRP A 276 10.21 28.54 21.46
N ILE A 277 8.93 28.73 21.14
CA ILE A 277 7.98 27.64 20.90
C ILE A 277 8.28 26.81 19.63
N HIS A 278 9.39 27.06 18.93
CA HIS A 278 9.84 26.33 17.75
C HIS A 278 11.36 26.45 17.57
N HIS A 279 11.95 25.62 16.71
CA HIS A 279 13.35 25.80 16.29
C HIS A 279 13.50 27.05 15.41
N LEU A 280 14.56 27.86 15.61
CA LEU A 280 14.69 29.17 14.97
C LEU A 280 14.74 29.11 13.42
N GLU A 281 15.28 28.04 12.84
CA GLU A 281 15.33 27.86 11.38
C GLU A 281 13.93 27.69 10.74
N GLN A 282 12.93 27.30 11.51
CA GLN A 282 11.55 27.10 11.03
C GLN A 282 10.68 28.36 11.17
N GLY A 283 11.21 29.45 11.77
CA GLY A 283 10.43 30.68 12.00
C GLY A 283 9.85 31.29 10.73
N GLY A 284 10.56 31.17 9.59
CA GLY A 284 10.07 31.64 8.29
C GLY A 284 8.86 30.86 7.80
N ALA A 285 8.87 29.53 7.90
CA ALA A 285 7.75 28.67 7.50
C ALA A 285 6.53 28.86 8.42
N LEU A 286 6.76 29.03 9.73
CA LEU A 286 5.71 29.19 10.74
C LEU A 286 5.16 30.63 10.84
N ALA A 287 5.72 31.60 10.11
CA ALA A 287 5.29 33.01 10.11
C ALA A 287 3.78 33.24 9.88
N PRO A 288 3.03 32.40 9.12
CA PRO A 288 1.58 32.55 8.97
C PRO A 288 0.76 32.22 10.23
N LEU A 289 1.30 31.44 11.18
CA LEU A 289 0.57 30.94 12.34
C LEU A 289 -0.18 32.01 13.16
N PRO A 290 0.39 33.18 13.49
CA PRO A 290 -0.31 34.15 14.33
C PRO A 290 -1.61 34.66 13.67
N GLY A 291 -1.58 34.86 12.34
CA GLY A 291 -2.74 35.25 11.55
C GLY A 291 -3.77 34.13 11.42
N LEU A 292 -3.31 32.88 11.28
CA LEU A 292 -4.18 31.70 11.24
C LEU A 292 -4.91 31.49 12.57
N LEU A 293 -4.19 31.51 13.69
CA LEU A 293 -4.79 31.37 15.02
C LEU A 293 -5.79 32.49 15.33
N SER A 294 -5.48 33.73 14.93
CA SER A 294 -6.41 34.84 15.05
C SER A 294 -7.70 34.63 14.25
N ARG A 295 -7.61 34.01 13.06
CA ARG A 295 -8.77 33.64 12.25
C ARG A 295 -9.59 32.54 12.92
N TRP A 296 -8.93 31.46 13.38
CA TRP A 296 -9.60 30.36 14.10
C TRP A 296 -10.36 30.82 15.34
N ARG A 297 -9.79 31.78 16.06
CA ARG A 297 -10.48 32.40 17.19
C ARG A 297 -11.70 33.20 16.76
N ALA A 298 -11.63 33.88 15.62
CA ALA A 298 -12.71 34.72 15.12
C ALA A 298 -13.87 33.92 14.50
N ASP A 299 -13.58 32.80 13.83
CA ASP A 299 -14.58 31.92 13.22
C ASP A 299 -15.05 30.78 14.13
N GLY A 300 -14.40 30.61 15.28
CA GLY A 300 -14.75 29.59 16.29
C GLY A 300 -14.16 28.22 16.02
N THR A 301 -13.26 28.06 15.03
CA THR A 301 -12.55 26.80 14.77
C THR A 301 -11.74 26.35 15.99
N ALA A 302 -11.04 27.28 16.64
CA ALA A 302 -10.35 27.00 17.90
C ALA A 302 -10.08 28.28 18.70
N GLU A 303 -10.28 28.22 20.02
CA GLU A 303 -9.92 29.32 20.94
C GLU A 303 -8.41 29.31 21.25
N LEU A 304 -7.59 29.63 20.24
CA LEU A 304 -6.14 29.62 20.32
C LEU A 304 -5.50 30.94 19.86
N ASP A 305 -4.41 31.31 20.52
CA ASP A 305 -3.45 32.32 20.16
C ASP A 305 -2.02 31.80 20.41
N LEU A 306 -1.00 32.59 20.07
CA LEU A 306 0.40 32.16 20.21
C LEU A 306 0.79 31.84 21.66
N ALA A 307 0.16 32.44 22.67
CA ALA A 307 0.51 32.20 24.07
C ALA A 307 0.07 30.80 24.54
N GLN A 308 -0.88 30.19 23.83
CA GLN A 308 -1.40 28.84 24.11
C GLN A 308 -0.68 27.76 23.30
N VAL A 309 0.28 28.13 22.42
CA VAL A 309 1.13 27.18 21.71
C VAL A 309 2.32 26.80 22.60
N ALA A 310 2.45 25.52 22.93
CA ALA A 310 3.55 24.98 23.71
C ALA A 310 4.78 24.65 22.85
N PHE A 311 4.55 24.09 21.66
CA PHE A 311 5.58 23.79 20.68
C PHE A 311 4.99 23.67 19.28
N ALA A 312 5.71 24.09 18.24
CA ALA A 312 5.32 23.93 16.85
C ALA A 312 6.53 23.66 15.95
N TRP A 313 6.32 22.87 14.89
CA TRP A 313 7.30 22.63 13.84
C TRP A 313 6.62 22.50 12.48
N SER A 314 7.40 22.63 11.41
CA SER A 314 6.91 22.48 10.03
C SER A 314 7.42 21.19 9.38
N PHE A 315 6.65 20.67 8.44
CA PHE A 315 7.08 19.67 7.48
C PHE A 315 6.42 19.90 6.12
N THR A 316 7.04 19.45 5.04
CA THR A 316 6.52 19.58 3.68
C THR A 316 6.25 18.21 3.06
N THR A 317 5.06 18.00 2.52
CA THR A 317 4.68 16.75 1.84
C THR A 317 5.36 16.62 0.47
N GLN A 318 5.63 15.39 0.03
CA GLN A 318 6.21 15.10 -1.29
C GLN A 318 5.16 15.22 -2.40
N SER A 319 5.61 15.07 -3.65
CA SER A 319 4.72 14.83 -4.79
C SER A 319 4.29 13.37 -4.82
N ILE A 320 3.00 13.14 -5.00
CA ILE A 320 2.34 11.83 -5.01
C ILE A 320 1.92 11.47 -6.43
N THR A 321 1.09 12.29 -7.06
CA THR A 321 0.48 11.94 -8.37
C THR A 321 1.40 12.25 -9.55
N GLY A 322 2.37 13.13 -9.33
CA GLY A 322 3.06 13.84 -10.39
C GLY A 322 3.81 12.99 -11.42
N ASP A 323 4.44 11.89 -11.01
CA ASP A 323 5.18 11.01 -11.93
C ASP A 323 4.23 10.23 -12.84
N LEU A 324 3.17 9.62 -12.28
CA LEU A 324 2.19 8.88 -13.07
C LEU A 324 1.40 9.80 -14.01
N VAL A 325 1.01 11.00 -13.55
CA VAL A 325 0.38 12.03 -14.39
C VAL A 325 1.31 12.42 -15.55
N ALA A 326 2.60 12.65 -15.30
CA ALA A 326 3.55 13.00 -16.36
C ALA A 326 3.74 11.86 -17.38
N ILE A 327 3.71 10.60 -16.94
CA ILE A 327 3.76 9.43 -17.82
C ILE A 327 2.50 9.36 -18.68
N ARG A 328 1.31 9.49 -18.06
CA ARG A 328 0.02 9.51 -18.77
C ARG A 328 0.01 10.61 -19.83
N GLU A 329 0.29 11.85 -19.44
CA GLU A 329 0.37 12.97 -20.39
C GLU A 329 1.38 12.70 -21.50
N GLY A 330 2.54 12.13 -21.17
CA GLY A 330 3.58 11.77 -22.12
C GLY A 330 3.13 10.75 -23.16
N LEU A 331 2.37 9.72 -22.75
CA LEU A 331 1.75 8.76 -23.67
C LEU A 331 0.76 9.46 -24.62
N HIS A 332 0.08 10.51 -24.20
CA HIS A 332 -0.80 11.32 -25.05
C HIS A 332 -0.09 12.47 -25.80
N GLY A 333 1.25 12.50 -25.78
CA GLY A 333 2.05 13.48 -26.53
C GLY A 333 2.09 14.86 -25.88
N ALA A 334 1.79 14.95 -24.59
CA ALA A 334 1.80 16.18 -23.81
C ALA A 334 2.90 16.16 -22.73
N GLY A 335 3.20 17.35 -22.18
CA GLY A 335 4.14 17.50 -21.07
C GLY A 335 5.60 17.22 -21.42
N SER A 336 6.43 17.08 -20.38
CA SER A 336 7.88 16.92 -20.53
C SER A 336 8.28 15.53 -21.03
N LEU A 337 7.36 14.55 -20.97
CA LEU A 337 7.55 13.19 -21.47
C LEU A 337 6.79 12.92 -22.78
N ALA A 338 6.38 13.95 -23.53
CA ALA A 338 5.62 13.83 -24.79
C ALA A 338 6.25 12.89 -25.83
N TRP A 339 7.57 12.67 -25.76
CA TRP A 339 8.28 11.70 -26.61
C TRP A 339 7.86 10.24 -26.37
N LEU A 340 7.21 9.91 -25.25
CA LEU A 340 6.66 8.59 -24.99
C LEU A 340 5.60 8.21 -26.03
N ALA A 341 4.78 9.16 -26.50
CA ALA A 341 3.74 8.90 -27.48
C ALA A 341 4.26 8.31 -28.80
N GLU A 342 5.39 8.84 -29.29
CA GLU A 342 6.05 8.37 -30.51
C GLU A 342 6.77 7.04 -30.29
N ARG A 343 7.36 6.85 -29.11
CA ARG A 343 8.14 5.65 -28.78
C ARG A 343 7.26 4.43 -28.50
N PHE A 344 6.08 4.66 -27.93
CA PHE A 344 5.12 3.63 -27.53
C PHE A 344 3.77 3.92 -28.19
N PRO A 345 3.64 3.70 -29.52
CA PRO A 345 2.37 3.92 -30.20
C PRO A 345 1.29 2.97 -29.66
N PRO A 346 0.01 3.36 -29.66
CA PRO A 346 -1.09 2.56 -29.14
C PRO A 346 -1.55 1.52 -30.18
N ALA A 347 -0.59 0.88 -30.86
CA ALA A 347 -0.85 -0.08 -31.93
C ALA A 347 -1.06 -1.48 -31.34
N VAL A 348 -2.19 -2.09 -31.68
CA VAL A 348 -2.54 -3.46 -31.32
C VAL A 348 -2.26 -4.39 -32.51
N VAL A 349 -1.76 -5.58 -32.20
CA VAL A 349 -1.68 -6.72 -33.12
C VAL A 349 -2.62 -7.81 -32.60
N PRO A 350 -3.63 -8.25 -33.36
CA PRO A 350 -4.53 -9.30 -32.90
C PRO A 350 -3.80 -10.64 -32.82
N ASP A 351 -4.07 -11.42 -31.77
CA ASP A 351 -3.55 -12.78 -31.65
C ASP A 351 -4.51 -13.74 -32.35
N ARG A 352 -3.99 -14.56 -33.26
CA ARG A 352 -4.78 -15.62 -33.87
C ARG A 352 -5.29 -16.56 -32.78
N CYS A 353 -6.57 -16.92 -32.85
CA CYS A 353 -7.25 -17.71 -31.84
C CYS A 353 -7.58 -19.13 -32.32
N GLN A 354 -7.81 -19.32 -33.62
CA GLN A 354 -8.20 -20.60 -34.23
C GLN A 354 -7.01 -21.39 -34.77
N SER A 355 -6.98 -22.70 -34.51
CA SER A 355 -5.98 -23.64 -35.03
C SER A 355 -6.06 -23.83 -36.54
N ASP A 356 -7.27 -23.79 -37.13
CA ASP A 356 -7.48 -23.91 -38.58
C ASP A 356 -7.11 -22.59 -39.28
N GLU A 357 -6.20 -22.66 -40.26
CA GLU A 357 -5.73 -21.47 -41.02
C GLU A 357 -6.77 -20.95 -42.00
N SER A 358 -7.78 -21.75 -42.29
CA SER A 358 -8.90 -21.41 -43.17
C SER A 358 -10.16 -21.03 -42.40
N ALA A 359 -10.08 -20.88 -41.07
CA ALA A 359 -11.20 -20.46 -40.26
C ALA A 359 -11.71 -19.08 -40.71
N ALA A 360 -13.02 -18.97 -40.95
CA ALA A 360 -13.64 -17.71 -41.40
C ALA A 360 -13.55 -16.57 -40.38
N ARG A 361 -13.31 -16.89 -39.10
CA ARG A 361 -13.09 -15.92 -38.02
C ARG A 361 -11.85 -16.33 -37.22
N PRO A 362 -10.63 -16.06 -37.73
CA PRO A 362 -9.41 -16.64 -37.17
C PRO A 362 -8.97 -16.02 -35.83
N TYR A 363 -9.49 -14.84 -35.46
CA TYR A 363 -9.07 -14.05 -34.29
C TYR A 363 -10.07 -14.07 -33.12
N VAL A 364 -11.07 -14.95 -33.17
CA VAL A 364 -12.04 -15.12 -32.08
C VAL A 364 -12.17 -16.58 -31.67
N VAL A 365 -12.51 -16.84 -30.41
CA VAL A 365 -13.00 -18.13 -29.91
C VAL A 365 -14.47 -17.96 -29.55
N GLN A 366 -15.34 -18.63 -30.30
CA GLN A 366 -16.77 -18.57 -30.03
C GLN A 366 -17.08 -19.18 -28.67
N VAL A 367 -17.99 -18.54 -27.91
CA VAL A 367 -18.29 -19.01 -26.54
C VAL A 367 -18.79 -20.47 -26.53
N SER A 368 -19.49 -20.89 -27.57
CA SER A 368 -19.96 -22.27 -27.72
C SER A 368 -18.81 -23.27 -27.80
N GLN A 369 -17.69 -22.92 -28.47
CA GLN A 369 -16.50 -23.76 -28.56
C GLN A 369 -15.84 -23.91 -27.19
N LEU A 370 -15.69 -22.80 -26.45
CA LEU A 370 -15.12 -22.80 -25.11
C LEU A 370 -15.98 -23.63 -24.14
N MET A 371 -17.31 -23.51 -24.22
CA MET A 371 -18.22 -24.28 -23.37
C MET A 371 -18.20 -25.78 -23.65
N GLU A 372 -17.92 -26.22 -24.87
CA GLU A 372 -17.70 -27.64 -25.18
C GLU A 372 -16.41 -28.17 -24.52
N ALA A 373 -15.34 -27.37 -24.52
CA ALA A 373 -14.10 -27.72 -23.82
C ALA A 373 -14.34 -27.81 -22.30
N VAL A 374 -14.98 -26.81 -21.70
CA VAL A 374 -15.31 -26.80 -20.26
C VAL A 374 -16.21 -27.99 -19.89
N LYS A 375 -17.19 -28.38 -20.72
CA LYS A 375 -18.00 -29.59 -20.44
C LYS A 375 -17.21 -30.89 -20.53
N SER A 376 -16.18 -30.94 -21.37
CA SER A 376 -15.40 -32.15 -21.65
C SER A 376 -14.33 -32.43 -20.59
N VAL A 377 -13.71 -31.39 -20.03
CA VAL A 377 -12.60 -31.51 -19.06
C VAL A 377 -12.82 -30.72 -17.77
N GLY A 378 -13.89 -29.93 -17.65
CA GLY A 378 -14.14 -29.06 -16.49
C GLY A 378 -14.24 -29.80 -15.17
N ALA A 379 -14.82 -31.01 -15.15
CA ALA A 379 -14.84 -31.83 -13.93
C ALA A 379 -13.43 -32.29 -13.47
N LEU A 380 -12.51 -32.44 -14.43
CA LEU A 380 -11.11 -32.80 -14.17
C LEU A 380 -10.27 -31.57 -13.78
N LEU A 381 -10.53 -30.41 -14.42
CA LEU A 381 -9.80 -29.15 -14.19
C LEU A 381 -10.28 -28.37 -12.95
N LEU A 382 -11.57 -28.44 -12.61
CA LEU A 382 -12.18 -27.74 -11.48
C LEU A 382 -12.29 -28.61 -10.22
N GLY A 383 -11.72 -29.82 -10.23
CA GLY A 383 -11.62 -30.68 -9.04
C GLY A 383 -12.95 -31.19 -8.47
N GLY A 384 -14.03 -31.26 -9.27
CA GLY A 384 -15.38 -31.56 -8.76
C GLY A 384 -16.49 -31.67 -9.80
N ASP A 385 -17.74 -31.60 -9.32
CA ASP A 385 -18.95 -31.63 -10.15
C ASP A 385 -19.16 -30.28 -10.86
N ILE A 386 -19.28 -30.31 -12.18
CA ILE A 386 -19.51 -29.13 -13.04
C ILE A 386 -20.83 -28.40 -12.72
N SER A 387 -21.76 -29.06 -12.01
CA SER A 387 -23.03 -28.45 -11.58
C SER A 387 -22.86 -27.19 -10.73
N GLN A 388 -21.77 -27.09 -9.95
CA GLN A 388 -21.46 -25.89 -9.17
C GLN A 388 -21.02 -24.70 -10.05
N ALA A 389 -20.55 -24.95 -11.27
CA ALA A 389 -20.19 -23.90 -12.23
C ALA A 389 -21.37 -23.51 -13.14
N GLN A 390 -22.54 -24.16 -13.03
CA GLN A 390 -23.66 -23.93 -13.95
C GLN A 390 -24.17 -22.47 -13.94
N PRO A 391 -24.35 -21.79 -12.80
CA PRO A 391 -24.78 -20.39 -12.82
C PRO A 391 -23.80 -19.48 -13.54
N LEU A 392 -22.48 -19.69 -13.32
CA LEU A 392 -21.44 -19.00 -14.07
C LEU A 392 -21.55 -19.31 -15.57
N ILE A 393 -21.68 -20.59 -15.95
CA ILE A 393 -21.88 -21.02 -17.34
C ILE A 393 -23.11 -20.34 -17.97
N ASP A 394 -24.20 -20.19 -17.22
CA ASP A 394 -25.43 -19.55 -17.70
C ASP A 394 -25.24 -18.06 -18.00
N THR A 395 -24.32 -17.37 -17.32
CA THR A 395 -23.98 -15.98 -17.66
C THR A 395 -23.33 -15.84 -19.03
N TYR A 396 -22.67 -16.87 -19.55
CA TYR A 396 -21.99 -16.83 -20.85
C TYR A 396 -22.92 -16.81 -22.05
N GLN A 397 -24.22 -17.02 -21.88
CA GLN A 397 -25.18 -16.85 -22.97
C GLN A 397 -25.16 -15.42 -23.56
N TRP A 398 -24.69 -14.45 -22.76
CA TRP A 398 -24.56 -13.04 -23.11
C TRP A 398 -23.22 -12.67 -23.76
N VAL A 399 -22.21 -13.53 -23.68
CA VAL A 399 -20.93 -13.37 -24.39
C VAL A 399 -21.09 -13.96 -25.79
N ASP A 400 -20.55 -13.29 -26.81
CA ASP A 400 -20.50 -13.86 -28.15
C ASP A 400 -19.21 -14.68 -28.32
N TYR A 401 -18.07 -14.03 -28.10
CA TYR A 401 -16.77 -14.64 -28.25
C TYR A 401 -15.71 -14.03 -27.33
N PHE A 402 -14.58 -14.73 -27.24
CA PHE A 402 -13.33 -14.23 -26.65
C PHE A 402 -12.32 -13.90 -27.75
N THR A 403 -11.47 -12.92 -27.50
CA THR A 403 -10.34 -12.58 -28.36
C THR A 403 -9.12 -12.18 -27.54
N SER A 404 -7.95 -12.14 -28.18
CA SER A 404 -6.68 -11.74 -27.59
C SER A 404 -5.93 -10.84 -28.57
N GLY A 405 -5.10 -9.95 -28.03
CA GLY A 405 -4.18 -9.15 -28.83
C GLY A 405 -3.02 -8.64 -28.00
N SER A 406 -2.00 -8.13 -28.68
CA SER A 406 -0.79 -7.63 -28.06
C SER A 406 -0.48 -6.18 -28.44
N PHE A 407 0.14 -5.46 -27.51
CA PHE A 407 0.57 -4.08 -27.70
C PHE A 407 1.88 -3.82 -26.93
N TRP A 408 2.59 -2.76 -27.30
CA TRP A 408 3.82 -2.37 -26.61
C TRP A 408 3.52 -1.37 -25.49
N SER A 409 3.97 -1.69 -24.28
CA SER A 409 3.91 -0.84 -23.09
C SER A 409 5.29 -0.31 -22.71
N PRO A 410 5.40 0.94 -22.21
CA PRO A 410 6.63 1.42 -21.58
C PRO A 410 6.95 0.62 -20.31
N ASP A 411 8.16 0.06 -20.25
CA ASP A 411 8.65 -0.67 -19.07
C ASP A 411 9.66 0.18 -18.30
N PHE A 412 9.20 0.79 -17.20
CA PHE A 412 10.03 1.61 -16.32
C PHE A 412 10.78 0.77 -15.27
N MET A 413 10.34 -0.46 -15.01
CA MET A 413 10.99 -1.39 -14.07
C MET A 413 12.26 -1.99 -14.70
N GLY A 414 12.15 -2.57 -15.90
CA GLY A 414 13.26 -3.12 -16.67
C GLY A 414 14.29 -3.90 -15.85
N ALA A 415 15.58 -3.74 -16.17
CA ALA A 415 16.69 -4.41 -15.48
C ALA A 415 17.12 -3.75 -14.14
N HIS A 416 16.39 -2.75 -13.64
CA HIS A 416 16.80 -1.94 -12.48
C HIS A 416 15.78 -1.90 -11.35
N GLU A 417 14.62 -2.53 -11.58
CA GLU A 417 13.63 -2.89 -10.56
C GLU A 417 13.08 -1.69 -9.77
N ALA A 418 13.19 -0.48 -10.34
CA ALA A 418 12.64 0.76 -9.80
C ALA A 418 12.63 1.90 -10.85
N PHE A 419 11.72 2.84 -10.67
CA PHE A 419 11.50 3.98 -11.55
C PHE A 419 12.63 4.99 -11.47
N SER A 420 12.91 5.62 -12.61
CA SER A 420 13.81 6.76 -12.71
C SER A 420 13.22 7.77 -13.68
N VAL A 421 12.52 8.77 -13.11
CA VAL A 421 11.83 9.83 -13.84
C VAL A 421 12.32 11.20 -13.34
N ASP A 422 12.84 12.01 -14.26
CA ASP A 422 13.16 13.43 -14.06
C ASP A 422 12.19 14.25 -14.90
N ARG A 423 11.06 14.61 -14.29
CA ARG A 423 10.00 15.40 -14.92
C ARG A 423 10.48 16.77 -15.38
N ALA A 424 11.37 17.41 -14.63
CA ALA A 424 11.86 18.76 -14.92
C ALA A 424 12.70 18.78 -16.21
N ARG A 425 13.51 17.75 -16.43
CA ARG A 425 14.36 17.62 -17.63
C ARG A 425 13.72 16.79 -18.75
N GLY A 426 12.53 16.24 -18.52
CA GLY A 426 11.83 15.38 -19.47
C GLY A 426 12.56 14.08 -19.78
N ARG A 427 13.27 13.53 -18.78
CA ARG A 427 14.07 12.30 -18.93
C ARG A 427 13.46 11.19 -18.11
N ALA A 428 13.38 10.00 -18.69
CA ALA A 428 13.06 8.80 -17.95
C ALA A 428 13.88 7.63 -18.49
N ARG A 429 14.20 6.68 -17.60
CA ARG A 429 14.69 5.38 -18.02
C ARG A 429 13.50 4.48 -18.29
N VAL A 430 13.37 4.04 -19.54
CA VAL A 430 12.23 3.22 -19.96
C VAL A 430 12.65 2.26 -21.08
N GLY A 431 12.26 1.00 -20.95
CA GLY A 431 12.32 -0.07 -21.94
C GLY A 431 10.98 -0.25 -22.65
N ALA A 432 10.83 -1.32 -23.42
CA ALA A 432 9.57 -1.70 -24.04
C ALA A 432 9.27 -3.15 -23.71
N THR A 433 8.03 -3.43 -23.34
CA THR A 433 7.54 -4.80 -23.14
C THR A 433 6.28 -5.02 -23.96
N ALA A 434 6.13 -6.21 -24.53
CA ALA A 434 4.92 -6.59 -25.25
C ALA A 434 3.94 -7.21 -24.25
N LEU A 435 2.79 -6.58 -24.08
CA LEU A 435 1.71 -7.08 -23.24
C LEU A 435 0.64 -7.74 -24.08
N ARG A 436 -0.06 -8.70 -23.49
CA ARG A 436 -1.23 -9.36 -24.08
C ARG A 436 -2.45 -9.07 -23.24
N PHE A 437 -3.53 -8.66 -23.89
CA PHE A 437 -4.84 -8.61 -23.27
C PHE A 437 -5.66 -9.82 -23.68
N LEU A 438 -6.57 -10.21 -22.79
CA LEU A 438 -7.70 -11.07 -23.09
C LEU A 438 -8.96 -10.20 -23.05
N MET A 439 -9.89 -10.39 -23.99
CA MET A 439 -11.15 -9.67 -24.05
C MET A 439 -12.33 -10.62 -24.27
N ALA A 440 -13.43 -10.38 -23.54
CA ALA A 440 -14.73 -11.00 -23.76
C ALA A 440 -15.67 -9.96 -24.40
N VAL A 441 -16.23 -10.27 -25.57
CA VAL A 441 -17.12 -9.37 -26.30
C VAL A 441 -18.59 -9.78 -26.12
N PRO A 442 -19.50 -8.85 -25.77
CA PRO A 442 -20.92 -9.15 -25.62
C PRO A 442 -21.60 -9.50 -26.94
N LYS A 443 -22.71 -10.21 -26.84
CA LYS A 443 -23.61 -10.44 -27.98
C LYS A 443 -24.42 -9.17 -28.29
N GLU A 444 -24.49 -8.81 -29.58
CA GLU A 444 -25.37 -7.74 -30.06
C GLU A 444 -26.85 -8.07 -29.76
N SER A 445 -27.59 -7.07 -29.29
CA SER A 445 -29.01 -7.18 -28.94
C SER A 445 -29.76 -5.92 -29.36
N GLU A 446 -31.08 -5.87 -29.18
CA GLU A 446 -31.85 -4.65 -29.45
C GLU A 446 -31.45 -3.45 -28.57
N ARG A 447 -30.77 -3.70 -27.43
CA ARG A 447 -30.37 -2.65 -26.48
C ARG A 447 -28.90 -2.27 -26.58
N HIS A 448 -28.05 -3.22 -26.96
CA HIS A 448 -26.61 -3.06 -26.91
C HIS A 448 -26.00 -3.44 -28.26
N HIS A 449 -25.22 -2.51 -28.81
CA HIS A 449 -24.61 -2.63 -30.14
C HIS A 449 -23.13 -2.26 -30.08
N PRO A 450 -22.28 -2.87 -30.93
CA PRO A 450 -20.88 -2.49 -31.04
C PRO A 450 -20.73 -1.09 -31.67
N PRO A 451 -19.71 -0.29 -31.27
CA PRO A 451 -18.68 -0.67 -30.31
C PRO A 451 -19.17 -0.64 -28.86
N PHE A 452 -18.94 -1.74 -28.13
CA PHE A 452 -19.37 -1.88 -26.73
C PHE A 452 -18.48 -1.07 -25.77
N PRO A 453 -19.06 -0.47 -24.70
CA PRO A 453 -18.31 0.04 -23.55
C PRO A 453 -17.42 -1.03 -22.91
N VAL A 454 -16.31 -0.58 -22.31
CA VAL A 454 -15.26 -1.49 -21.83
C VAL A 454 -15.07 -1.39 -20.33
N VAL A 455 -15.07 -2.54 -19.66
CA VAL A 455 -14.60 -2.73 -18.29
C VAL A 455 -13.16 -3.24 -18.34
N ILE A 456 -12.21 -2.41 -17.91
CA ILE A 456 -10.82 -2.82 -17.68
C ILE A 456 -10.78 -3.52 -16.31
N TYR A 457 -10.65 -4.85 -16.36
CA TYR A 457 -10.52 -5.68 -15.18
C TYR A 457 -9.06 -5.76 -14.73
N CYS A 458 -8.81 -5.47 -13.46
CA CYS A 458 -7.53 -5.61 -12.80
C CYS A 458 -7.56 -6.84 -11.89
N HIS A 459 -6.69 -7.82 -12.10
CA HIS A 459 -6.72 -9.10 -11.37
C HIS A 459 -6.05 -9.01 -9.98
N GLY A 460 -6.40 -9.95 -9.10
CA GLY A 460 -5.85 -10.09 -7.74
C GLY A 460 -4.43 -10.66 -7.70
N TYR A 461 -3.80 -10.63 -6.52
CA TYR A 461 -2.38 -10.96 -6.35
C TYR A 461 -2.03 -12.40 -6.73
N SER A 462 -2.83 -13.38 -6.31
CA SER A 462 -2.59 -14.81 -6.60
C SER A 462 -3.19 -15.27 -7.94
N SER A 463 -3.39 -14.34 -8.87
CA SER A 463 -4.24 -14.53 -10.04
C SER A 463 -3.58 -13.97 -11.31
N THR A 464 -4.32 -13.99 -12.41
CA THR A 464 -3.84 -13.57 -13.74
C THR A 464 -4.93 -12.84 -14.50
N ARG A 465 -4.63 -12.35 -15.72
CA ARG A 465 -5.65 -11.78 -16.60
C ARG A 465 -6.86 -12.69 -16.86
N ALA A 466 -6.73 -14.00 -16.66
CA ALA A 466 -7.84 -14.94 -16.83
C ALA A 466 -8.92 -14.80 -15.75
N GLU A 467 -8.67 -14.11 -14.64
CA GLU A 467 -9.66 -13.91 -13.57
C GLU A 467 -10.95 -13.25 -14.06
N MET A 468 -10.83 -12.33 -15.03
CA MET A 468 -11.99 -11.62 -15.58
C MET A 468 -13.04 -12.55 -16.19
N ILE A 469 -12.63 -13.77 -16.59
CA ILE A 469 -13.52 -14.81 -17.11
C ILE A 469 -14.64 -15.08 -16.09
N GLY A 470 -14.33 -15.10 -14.79
CA GLY A 470 -15.31 -15.30 -13.72
C GLY A 470 -16.47 -14.29 -13.70
N PHE A 471 -16.31 -13.12 -14.33
CA PHE A 471 -17.30 -12.04 -14.29
C PHE A 471 -17.73 -11.51 -15.66
N ALA A 472 -17.08 -11.96 -16.75
CA ALA A 472 -17.31 -11.47 -18.11
C ALA A 472 -18.76 -11.67 -18.56
N GLY A 473 -19.40 -12.80 -18.23
CA GLY A 473 -20.80 -13.04 -18.58
C GLY A 473 -21.78 -12.10 -17.88
N THR A 474 -21.52 -11.77 -16.61
CA THR A 474 -22.32 -10.78 -15.87
C THR A 474 -22.18 -9.40 -16.49
N MET A 475 -20.98 -8.98 -16.89
CA MET A 475 -20.75 -7.71 -17.58
C MET A 475 -21.41 -7.67 -18.97
N ALA A 476 -21.28 -8.74 -19.74
CA ALA A 476 -21.84 -8.84 -21.08
C ALA A 476 -23.37 -8.75 -21.10
N ARG A 477 -24.05 -9.20 -20.03
CA ARG A 477 -25.50 -9.01 -19.86
C ARG A 477 -25.92 -7.53 -19.92
N TYR A 478 -25.06 -6.63 -19.46
CA TYR A 478 -25.26 -5.17 -19.48
C TYR A 478 -24.64 -4.52 -20.73
N GLY A 479 -24.24 -5.30 -21.73
CA GLY A 479 -23.61 -4.79 -22.96
C GLY A 479 -22.20 -4.25 -22.73
N LEU A 480 -21.48 -4.75 -21.73
CA LEU A 480 -20.13 -4.31 -21.39
C LEU A 480 -19.12 -5.38 -21.80
N ALA A 481 -18.15 -5.00 -22.63
CA ALA A 481 -16.99 -5.84 -22.91
C ALA A 481 -16.03 -5.83 -21.73
N THR A 482 -15.44 -6.97 -21.37
CA THR A 482 -14.46 -7.05 -20.29
C THR A 482 -13.09 -7.36 -20.86
N VAL A 483 -12.07 -6.60 -20.47
CA VAL A 483 -10.69 -6.77 -20.93
C VAL A 483 -9.73 -6.80 -19.74
N SER A 484 -8.71 -7.65 -19.80
CA SER A 484 -7.69 -7.75 -18.75
C SER A 484 -6.30 -8.03 -19.33
N ILE A 485 -5.29 -7.52 -18.64
CA ILE A 485 -3.85 -7.82 -18.86
C ILE A 485 -3.25 -8.35 -17.55
N ASP A 486 -2.08 -8.99 -17.62
CA ASP A 486 -1.34 -9.35 -16.40
C ASP A 486 -0.67 -8.11 -15.80
N ALA A 487 -0.77 -7.96 -14.49
CA ALA A 487 0.02 -7.04 -13.70
C ALA A 487 1.52 -7.39 -13.79
N TRP A 488 2.38 -6.45 -13.38
CA TRP A 488 3.83 -6.64 -13.43
C TRP A 488 4.25 -7.90 -12.65
N GLY A 489 5.07 -8.75 -13.28
CA GLY A 489 5.56 -9.99 -12.68
C GLY A 489 4.53 -11.12 -12.52
N HIS A 490 3.29 -10.96 -13.01
CA HIS A 490 2.24 -11.97 -12.85
C HIS A 490 2.02 -12.82 -14.11
N GLY A 491 1.47 -14.01 -13.90
CA GLY A 491 1.29 -15.02 -14.93
C GLY A 491 0.73 -16.33 -14.39
N ILE A 492 0.59 -17.32 -15.27
CA ILE A 492 0.03 -18.63 -14.89
C ILE A 492 1.20 -19.52 -14.43
N PRO A 493 1.26 -19.93 -13.14
CA PRO A 493 2.39 -20.68 -12.60
C PRO A 493 2.31 -22.16 -13.04
N LEU A 494 2.71 -22.45 -14.27
CA LEU A 494 2.70 -23.80 -14.84
C LEU A 494 4.13 -24.21 -15.23
N ASP A 495 4.44 -25.49 -15.01
CA ASP A 495 5.64 -26.10 -15.56
C ASP A 495 5.50 -26.38 -17.08
N GLU A 496 6.61 -26.72 -17.73
CA GLU A 496 6.63 -26.98 -19.17
C GLU A 496 5.75 -28.17 -19.59
N GLU A 497 5.64 -29.20 -18.75
CA GLU A 497 4.87 -30.41 -19.05
C GLU A 497 3.36 -30.10 -19.10
N LEU A 498 2.84 -29.46 -18.07
CA LEU A 498 1.42 -29.09 -17.98
C LEU A 498 1.06 -28.03 -19.02
N THR A 499 1.96 -27.09 -19.30
CA THR A 499 1.81 -26.14 -20.42
C THR A 499 1.62 -26.86 -21.74
N GLY A 500 2.46 -27.86 -22.05
CA GLY A 500 2.34 -28.67 -23.27
C GLY A 500 1.03 -29.45 -23.36
N ILE A 501 0.55 -29.98 -22.24
CA ILE A 501 -0.74 -30.69 -22.16
C ILE A 501 -1.91 -29.75 -22.48
N LEU A 502 -1.94 -28.56 -21.90
CA LEU A 502 -3.02 -27.59 -22.10
C LEU A 502 -3.07 -27.08 -23.55
N VAL A 503 -1.91 -26.80 -24.16
CA VAL A 503 -1.83 -26.39 -25.58
C VAL A 503 -2.28 -27.54 -26.50
N SER A 504 -1.87 -28.78 -26.22
CA SER A 504 -2.30 -29.96 -26.98
C SER A 504 -3.83 -30.15 -26.90
N ALA A 505 -4.40 -29.98 -25.70
CA ALA A 505 -5.85 -30.04 -25.49
C ALA A 505 -6.58 -28.91 -26.25
N GLY A 506 -6.08 -27.67 -26.18
CA GLY A 506 -6.59 -26.53 -26.93
C GLY A 506 -6.62 -26.77 -28.45
N ASN A 507 -5.57 -27.39 -28.99
CA ASN A 507 -5.53 -27.80 -30.40
C ASN A 507 -6.58 -28.87 -30.73
N GLY A 508 -6.85 -29.79 -29.81
CA GLY A 508 -7.92 -30.78 -29.95
C GLY A 508 -9.32 -30.16 -30.06
N TRP A 509 -9.55 -29.01 -29.40
CA TRP A 509 -10.80 -28.25 -29.50
C TRP A 509 -10.79 -27.15 -30.57
N GLY A 510 -9.68 -26.99 -31.30
CA GLY A 510 -9.57 -26.05 -32.41
C GLY A 510 -9.14 -24.62 -32.05
N PHE A 511 -8.79 -24.34 -30.80
CA PHE A 511 -8.35 -23.01 -30.33
C PHE A 511 -6.95 -23.02 -29.68
N GLY A 512 -6.05 -23.89 -30.15
CA GLY A 512 -4.68 -24.00 -29.63
C GLY A 512 -3.91 -22.65 -29.57
N PRO A 513 -3.93 -21.82 -30.63
CA PRO A 513 -3.30 -20.50 -30.62
C PRO A 513 -3.82 -19.57 -29.51
N PHE A 514 -5.12 -19.62 -29.21
CA PHE A 514 -5.69 -18.86 -28.10
C PHE A 514 -5.16 -19.34 -26.74
N MET A 515 -5.02 -20.67 -26.54
CA MET A 515 -4.39 -21.20 -25.33
C MET A 515 -2.92 -20.77 -25.20
N GLU A 516 -2.17 -20.75 -26.30
CA GLU A 516 -0.80 -20.23 -26.30
C GLU A 516 -0.75 -18.74 -25.92
N ALA A 517 -1.69 -17.93 -26.43
CA ALA A 517 -1.79 -16.51 -26.06
C ALA A 517 -2.13 -16.32 -24.58
N MET A 518 -2.99 -17.17 -24.01
CA MET A 518 -3.29 -17.19 -22.57
C MET A 518 -2.10 -17.58 -21.70
N LEU A 519 -1.23 -18.48 -22.18
CA LEU A 519 -0.07 -18.99 -21.42
C LEU A 519 1.19 -18.12 -21.55
N ARG A 520 1.20 -17.12 -22.44
CA ARG A 520 2.31 -16.15 -22.54
C ARG A 520 2.12 -15.01 -21.56
N ASP A 521 2.81 -15.06 -20.44
CA ASP A 521 2.63 -14.13 -19.33
C ASP A 521 3.92 -13.37 -18.95
N ARG A 522 3.92 -12.72 -17.76
CA ARG A 522 5.01 -11.91 -17.23
C ARG A 522 5.67 -12.51 -16.00
N ALA A 523 5.24 -13.70 -15.57
CA ALA A 523 5.82 -14.37 -14.42
C ALA A 523 7.23 -14.88 -14.76
N ARG A 524 8.07 -14.99 -13.72
CA ARG A 524 9.47 -15.38 -13.85
C ARG A 524 9.76 -16.45 -12.80
N ASP A 525 10.60 -17.42 -13.13
CA ASP A 525 11.17 -18.33 -12.15
C ASP A 525 12.15 -17.55 -11.25
N LEU A 526 11.71 -17.26 -10.02
CA LEU A 526 12.46 -16.53 -9.01
C LEU A 526 13.09 -17.48 -7.98
N THR A 527 12.71 -18.76 -7.96
CA THR A 527 13.17 -19.77 -6.99
C THR A 527 14.16 -20.78 -7.58
N GLY A 528 14.25 -20.84 -8.90
CA GLY A 528 15.09 -21.73 -9.67
C GLY A 528 14.56 -23.16 -9.77
N ASP A 529 13.27 -23.40 -9.52
CA ASP A 529 12.62 -24.72 -9.55
C ASP A 529 12.12 -25.12 -10.96
N GLY A 530 12.22 -24.21 -11.95
CA GLY A 530 11.75 -24.41 -13.31
C GLY A 530 10.28 -24.04 -13.54
N ALA A 531 9.56 -23.60 -12.50
CA ALA A 531 8.22 -23.04 -12.60
C ALA A 531 8.26 -21.51 -12.40
N ASN A 532 7.32 -20.80 -13.02
CA ASN A 532 7.24 -19.35 -12.86
C ASN A 532 6.55 -18.96 -11.54
N ASP A 533 7.15 -18.03 -10.80
CA ASP A 533 6.61 -17.46 -9.56
C ASP A 533 5.74 -16.23 -9.86
N SER A 534 4.44 -16.44 -10.06
CA SER A 534 3.49 -15.34 -10.32
C SER A 534 3.47 -14.35 -9.15
N GLY A 535 3.85 -13.10 -9.42
CA GLY A 535 3.89 -12.02 -8.44
C GLY A 535 4.92 -12.23 -7.32
N GLY A 536 5.91 -13.12 -7.50
CA GLY A 536 6.81 -13.53 -6.43
C GLY A 536 7.69 -12.41 -5.84
N ASP A 537 7.91 -11.34 -6.59
CA ASP A 537 8.63 -10.13 -6.16
C ASP A 537 7.75 -8.87 -6.19
N PHE A 538 6.43 -8.98 -6.29
CA PHE A 538 5.56 -7.79 -6.36
C PHE A 538 5.47 -7.05 -5.01
N TRP A 539 5.13 -7.78 -3.95
CA TRP A 539 5.13 -7.28 -2.57
C TRP A 539 6.44 -7.68 -1.91
N THR A 540 7.24 -6.72 -1.46
CA THR A 540 8.55 -6.99 -0.84
C THR A 540 8.84 -5.97 0.27
N ALA A 541 9.88 -6.22 1.08
CA ALA A 541 10.40 -5.21 2.00
C ALA A 541 11.23 -4.10 1.31
N TYR A 542 11.44 -4.18 -0.02
CA TYR A 542 12.01 -3.10 -0.83
C TYR A 542 10.89 -2.13 -1.19
N ALA A 543 10.58 -1.18 -0.31
CA ALA A 543 9.36 -0.37 -0.41
C ALA A 543 9.26 0.42 -1.73
N PHE A 544 10.38 0.94 -2.24
CA PHE A 544 10.41 1.59 -3.56
C PHE A 544 10.10 0.62 -4.71
N HIS A 545 10.59 -0.61 -4.65
CA HIS A 545 10.28 -1.64 -5.63
C HIS A 545 8.78 -1.94 -5.65
N THR A 546 8.18 -2.15 -4.47
CA THR A 546 6.74 -2.40 -4.34
C THR A 546 5.90 -1.23 -4.86
N ARG A 547 6.26 0.02 -4.52
CA ARG A 547 5.61 1.21 -5.10
C ARG A 547 5.67 1.17 -6.63
N ASP A 548 6.84 0.88 -7.18
CA ASP A 548 7.09 0.96 -8.60
C ASP A 548 6.46 -0.22 -9.38
N ALA A 549 6.32 -1.40 -8.76
CA ALA A 549 5.60 -2.54 -9.33
C ALA A 549 4.09 -2.27 -9.47
N VAL A 550 3.47 -1.66 -8.45
CA VAL A 550 2.08 -1.18 -8.51
C VAL A 550 1.95 -0.10 -9.58
N THR A 551 2.84 0.90 -9.56
CA THR A 551 2.81 2.01 -10.52
C THR A 551 3.00 1.52 -11.96
N GLN A 552 3.90 0.57 -12.21
CA GLN A 552 4.11 -0.05 -13.53
C GLN A 552 2.85 -0.74 -14.03
N SER A 553 2.15 -1.47 -13.17
CA SER A 553 0.90 -2.14 -13.53
C SER A 553 -0.17 -1.12 -13.94
N VAL A 554 -0.27 0.02 -13.23
CA VAL A 554 -1.19 1.11 -13.62
C VAL A 554 -0.76 1.74 -14.95
N VAL A 555 0.53 1.98 -15.19
CA VAL A 555 1.04 2.45 -16.49
C VAL A 555 0.65 1.51 -17.64
N ASP A 556 0.71 0.20 -17.40
CA ASP A 556 0.31 -0.82 -18.37
C ASP A 556 -1.19 -0.73 -18.68
N TYR A 557 -2.05 -0.48 -17.67
CA TYR A 557 -3.48 -0.24 -17.88
C TYR A 557 -3.77 1.10 -18.58
N LEU A 558 -3.00 2.16 -18.32
CA LEU A 558 -3.09 3.43 -19.07
C LEU A 558 -2.82 3.21 -20.56
N GLN A 559 -1.76 2.45 -20.88
CA GLN A 559 -1.45 2.12 -22.26
C GLN A 559 -2.50 1.19 -22.88
N LEU A 560 -3.08 0.25 -22.13
CA LEU A 560 -4.22 -0.56 -22.59
C LEU A 560 -5.43 0.33 -22.94
N ALA A 561 -5.83 1.25 -22.06
CA ALA A 561 -6.94 2.17 -22.32
C ALA A 561 -6.70 2.98 -23.60
N ARG A 562 -5.48 3.52 -23.76
CA ARG A 562 -5.07 4.25 -24.96
C ARG A 562 -5.05 3.39 -26.22
N ALA A 563 -4.63 2.12 -26.12
CA ALA A 563 -4.66 1.15 -27.21
C ALA A 563 -6.09 0.86 -27.69
N LEU A 564 -7.02 0.66 -26.75
CA LEU A 564 -8.43 0.42 -27.08
C LEU A 564 -9.10 1.67 -27.66
N GLN A 565 -8.70 2.87 -27.23
CA GLN A 565 -9.20 4.12 -27.83
C GLN A 565 -8.72 4.36 -29.25
N ALA A 566 -7.63 3.71 -29.66
CA ALA A 566 -7.12 3.81 -31.02
C ALA A 566 -7.98 3.05 -32.05
N PHE A 567 -8.97 2.27 -31.60
CA PHE A 567 -9.99 1.65 -32.45
C PHE A 567 -11.01 2.69 -32.92
N ASP A 568 -10.55 3.64 -33.74
CA ASP A 568 -11.28 4.86 -34.11
C ASP A 568 -12.24 4.70 -35.31
N GLY A 569 -12.40 3.47 -35.80
CA GLY A 569 -13.20 3.18 -37.00
C GLY A 569 -12.51 3.53 -38.32
N THR A 570 -11.23 3.91 -38.29
CA THR A 570 -10.42 4.21 -39.49
C THR A 570 -9.04 3.56 -39.47
N ALA A 571 -8.44 3.38 -38.30
CA ALA A 571 -7.18 2.66 -38.11
C ALA A 571 -7.33 1.22 -38.60
N ARG A 572 -6.27 0.68 -39.21
CA ARG A 572 -6.23 -0.69 -39.74
C ARG A 572 -5.04 -1.44 -39.19
N TRP A 573 -5.19 -2.74 -38.97
CA TRP A 573 -4.07 -3.62 -38.65
C TRP A 573 -3.38 -4.09 -39.93
N ASP A 574 -2.17 -4.63 -39.85
CA ASP A 574 -1.49 -5.27 -40.98
C ASP A 574 -1.91 -6.74 -41.12
N VAL A 575 -3.22 -6.98 -41.09
CA VAL A 575 -3.84 -8.30 -41.12
C VAL A 575 -5.07 -8.24 -42.03
N ASP A 576 -5.19 -9.25 -42.91
CA ASP A 576 -6.35 -9.50 -43.79
C ASP A 576 -7.08 -10.74 -43.25
N GLN A 577 -8.03 -10.50 -42.35
CA GLN A 577 -8.84 -11.46 -41.61
C GLN A 577 -9.96 -12.05 -42.46
N ASP A 578 -10.59 -11.26 -43.35
CA ASP A 578 -11.69 -11.69 -44.21
C ASP A 578 -11.23 -12.26 -45.57
N GLY A 579 -9.95 -12.09 -45.91
CA GLY A 579 -9.32 -12.62 -47.11
C GLY A 579 -9.62 -11.83 -48.38
N ASP A 580 -10.05 -10.57 -48.27
CA ASP A 580 -10.38 -9.70 -49.41
C ASP A 580 -9.14 -9.04 -50.06
N GLY A 581 -7.96 -9.19 -49.44
CA GLY A 581 -6.69 -8.63 -49.89
C GLY A 581 -6.43 -7.20 -49.41
N GLN A 582 -7.22 -6.66 -48.48
CA GLN A 582 -7.00 -5.40 -47.80
C GLN A 582 -6.74 -5.62 -46.30
N PRO A 583 -5.99 -4.73 -45.63
CA PRO A 583 -5.84 -4.81 -44.19
C PRO A 583 -7.15 -4.41 -43.47
N ASP A 584 -7.58 -5.17 -42.48
CA ASP A 584 -8.85 -4.96 -41.76
C ASP A 584 -8.82 -3.85 -40.73
N LEU A 585 -10.02 -3.46 -40.30
CA LEU A 585 -10.23 -2.42 -39.31
C LEU A 585 -9.65 -2.83 -37.94
N ALA A 586 -8.95 -1.90 -37.29
CA ALA A 586 -8.44 -2.11 -35.96
C ALA A 586 -9.59 -2.16 -34.94
N GLY A 587 -9.65 -3.25 -34.16
CA GLY A 587 -10.70 -3.50 -33.17
C GLY A 587 -11.91 -4.25 -33.72
N ASP A 588 -11.87 -4.69 -34.98
CA ASP A 588 -12.83 -5.59 -35.63
C ASP A 588 -12.20 -7.00 -35.66
N PHE A 589 -12.33 -7.76 -34.58
CA PHE A 589 -11.75 -9.09 -34.43
C PHE A 589 -12.58 -10.18 -35.11
N ASP A 590 -13.88 -9.96 -35.28
CA ASP A 590 -14.78 -10.94 -35.91
C ASP A 590 -14.93 -10.77 -37.43
N GLY A 591 -14.38 -9.69 -37.98
CA GLY A 591 -14.23 -9.41 -39.40
C GLY A 591 -15.52 -8.94 -40.08
N ASP A 592 -16.45 -8.31 -39.34
CA ASP A 592 -17.75 -7.88 -39.86
C ASP A 592 -17.77 -6.45 -40.45
N GLY A 593 -16.65 -5.73 -40.34
CA GLY A 593 -16.47 -4.35 -40.79
C GLY A 593 -16.78 -3.30 -39.73
N ARG A 594 -17.03 -3.67 -38.47
CA ARG A 594 -17.33 -2.75 -37.35
C ARG A 594 -16.35 -2.99 -36.19
N VAL A 595 -16.00 -1.92 -35.48
CA VAL A 595 -15.25 -2.05 -34.22
C VAL A 595 -16.14 -2.74 -33.18
N ASP A 596 -15.62 -3.79 -32.56
CA ASP A 596 -16.34 -4.62 -31.59
C ASP A 596 -16.53 -3.92 -30.24
N ALA A 597 -15.45 -3.44 -29.65
CA ALA A 597 -15.44 -2.83 -28.32
C ALA A 597 -14.35 -1.78 -28.17
N GLY A 598 -14.65 -0.74 -27.39
CA GLY A 598 -13.77 0.42 -27.24
C GLY A 598 -13.81 1.39 -28.42
N GLY A 599 -12.86 2.31 -28.45
CA GLY A 599 -12.80 3.41 -29.41
C GLY A 599 -13.06 4.77 -28.75
N PRO A 600 -12.84 5.86 -29.50
CA PRO A 600 -12.96 7.22 -28.97
C PRO A 600 -14.43 7.55 -28.65
N GLY A 601 -14.67 8.13 -27.47
CA GLY A 601 -16.01 8.56 -27.04
C GLY A 601 -16.91 7.44 -26.51
N VAL A 602 -16.42 6.21 -26.45
CA VAL A 602 -17.07 5.10 -25.74
C VAL A 602 -16.73 5.19 -24.24
N PRO A 603 -17.67 4.91 -23.32
CA PRO A 603 -17.37 4.89 -21.88
C PRO A 603 -16.41 3.74 -21.50
N TYR A 604 -15.44 4.05 -20.65
CA TYR A 604 -14.57 3.06 -20.01
C TYR A 604 -14.85 3.01 -18.51
N TYR A 605 -14.69 1.82 -17.95
CA TYR A 605 -14.84 1.53 -16.52
C TYR A 605 -13.63 0.75 -16.03
N THR A 606 -13.37 0.79 -14.73
CA THR A 606 -12.37 -0.08 -14.11
C THR A 606 -12.90 -0.79 -12.89
N TRP A 607 -12.55 -2.06 -12.78
CA TRP A 607 -12.86 -2.90 -11.64
C TRP A 607 -11.71 -3.83 -11.38
N GLY A 608 -11.40 -4.09 -10.12
CA GLY A 608 -10.60 -5.21 -9.73
C GLY A 608 -10.83 -5.57 -8.28
N GLN A 609 -10.31 -6.73 -7.90
CA GLN A 609 -10.40 -7.24 -6.54
C GLN A 609 -9.02 -7.37 -5.91
N SER A 610 -8.88 -7.15 -4.60
CA SER A 610 -7.60 -7.29 -3.89
C SER A 610 -6.53 -6.33 -4.44
N MET A 611 -5.37 -6.85 -4.87
CA MET A 611 -4.38 -6.09 -5.67
C MET A 611 -5.01 -5.41 -6.90
N GLY A 612 -5.98 -6.04 -7.56
CA GLY A 612 -6.75 -5.43 -8.63
C GLY A 612 -7.63 -4.27 -8.15
N GLY A 613 -8.12 -4.35 -6.90
CA GLY A 613 -8.80 -3.24 -6.21
C GLY A 613 -7.86 -2.06 -5.98
N ILE A 614 -6.61 -2.33 -5.60
CA ILE A 614 -5.55 -1.31 -5.50
C ILE A 614 -5.30 -0.64 -6.86
N HIS A 615 -5.10 -1.43 -7.92
CA HIS A 615 -4.86 -0.90 -9.27
C HIS A 615 -6.04 -0.10 -9.82
N SER A 616 -7.26 -0.63 -9.73
CA SER A 616 -8.47 0.05 -10.22
C SER A 616 -8.80 1.32 -9.44
N ALA A 617 -8.46 1.38 -8.14
CA ALA A 617 -8.62 2.58 -7.32
C ALA A 617 -7.68 3.73 -7.72
N ILE A 618 -6.49 3.40 -8.26
CA ILE A 618 -5.53 4.39 -8.77
C ILE A 618 -5.86 4.75 -10.22
N LEU A 619 -6.17 3.74 -11.04
CA LEU A 619 -6.46 3.91 -12.46
C LEU A 619 -7.68 4.80 -12.70
N GLY A 620 -8.72 4.67 -11.86
CA GLY A 620 -9.95 5.46 -11.95
C GLY A 620 -9.70 6.97 -12.10
N PRO A 621 -9.08 7.65 -11.11
CA PRO A 621 -8.76 9.07 -11.20
C PRO A 621 -7.55 9.40 -12.10
N ALA A 622 -6.70 8.41 -12.43
CA ALA A 622 -5.51 8.64 -13.26
C ALA A 622 -5.79 8.64 -14.77
N GLU A 623 -6.87 8.01 -15.24
CA GLU A 623 -7.24 7.95 -16.65
C GLU A 623 -8.56 8.69 -16.94
N PRO A 624 -8.51 9.92 -17.50
CA PRO A 624 -9.67 10.76 -17.82
C PRO A 624 -10.80 10.16 -18.67
N THR A 625 -10.62 8.96 -19.23
CA THR A 625 -11.66 8.28 -20.00
C THR A 625 -12.48 7.28 -19.18
N ILE A 626 -12.04 6.99 -17.96
CA ILE A 626 -12.76 6.14 -17.02
C ILE A 626 -13.83 6.96 -16.30
N VAL A 627 -15.09 6.67 -16.59
CA VAL A 627 -16.22 7.42 -16.03
C VAL A 627 -16.72 6.87 -14.70
N ALA A 628 -16.45 5.59 -14.42
CA ALA A 628 -16.72 4.99 -13.11
C ALA A 628 -15.74 3.85 -12.76
N ALA A 629 -15.46 3.72 -11.46
CA ALA A 629 -14.61 2.69 -10.90
C ALA A 629 -15.34 1.94 -9.78
N ALA A 630 -15.06 0.63 -9.63
CA ALA A 630 -15.62 -0.18 -8.56
C ALA A 630 -14.58 -1.04 -7.82
N PRO A 631 -13.50 -0.45 -7.27
CA PRO A 631 -12.52 -1.21 -6.50
C PRO A 631 -13.21 -2.06 -5.43
N THR A 632 -12.86 -3.34 -5.40
CA THR A 632 -13.38 -4.31 -4.43
C THR A 632 -12.22 -4.82 -3.59
N SER A 633 -12.34 -4.76 -2.27
CA SER A 633 -11.21 -5.11 -1.39
C SER A 633 -9.93 -4.33 -1.75
N GLY A 634 -10.08 -3.06 -2.16
CA GLY A 634 -8.98 -2.16 -2.47
C GLY A 634 -8.42 -1.56 -1.18
N GLY A 635 -7.15 -1.76 -0.87
CA GLY A 635 -6.58 -1.31 0.41
C GLY A 635 -5.92 0.06 0.31
N GLY A 636 -6.39 1.07 1.06
CA GLY A 636 -5.71 2.35 1.27
C GLY A 636 -4.94 2.41 2.59
N GLY A 637 -3.70 2.91 2.58
CA GLY A 637 -2.73 2.72 3.67
C GLY A 637 -1.98 1.41 3.50
N LEU A 638 -1.14 1.29 2.47
CA LEU A 638 -0.47 0.03 2.11
C LEU A 638 0.44 -0.52 3.21
N ALA A 639 1.03 0.34 4.06
CA ALA A 639 1.80 -0.14 5.21
C ALA A 639 0.87 -0.78 6.26
N ASP A 640 -0.36 -0.28 6.43
CA ASP A 640 -1.36 -0.89 7.32
C ASP A 640 -1.84 -2.25 6.80
N VAL A 641 -1.93 -2.42 5.47
CA VAL A 641 -2.15 -3.73 4.86
C VAL A 641 -1.01 -4.67 5.27
N GLY A 642 0.25 -4.25 5.11
CA GLY A 642 1.42 -5.06 5.44
C GLY A 642 1.48 -5.57 6.88
N VAL A 643 1.10 -4.73 7.87
CA VAL A 643 1.21 -5.12 9.30
C VAL A 643 0.03 -5.97 9.81
N ARG A 644 -1.07 -6.05 9.05
CA ARG A 644 -2.28 -6.81 9.42
C ARG A 644 -2.62 -7.97 8.49
N THR A 645 -2.04 -8.02 7.30
CA THR A 645 -2.39 -9.03 6.30
C THR A 645 -2.17 -10.46 6.82
N MET A 646 -3.10 -11.35 6.47
CA MET A 646 -3.04 -12.79 6.75
C MET A 646 -2.61 -13.62 5.54
N LEU A 647 -2.30 -12.97 4.41
CA LEU A 647 -1.77 -13.61 3.19
C LEU A 647 -0.35 -14.14 3.45
N GLY A 648 -0.17 -15.46 3.45
CA GLY A 648 1.11 -16.11 3.73
C GLY A 648 2.26 -15.56 2.88
N ASN A 649 2.09 -15.58 1.56
CA ASN A 649 3.14 -15.15 0.62
C ASN A 649 3.57 -13.68 0.82
N VAL A 650 2.64 -12.78 1.15
CA VAL A 650 2.98 -11.37 1.44
C VAL A 650 3.74 -11.26 2.76
N ARG A 651 3.35 -12.04 3.77
CA ARG A 651 4.03 -12.06 5.08
C ARG A 651 5.46 -12.59 4.93
N ASP A 652 5.66 -13.63 4.13
CA ASP A 652 6.98 -14.21 3.88
C ASP A 652 7.85 -13.24 3.06
N ALA A 653 7.29 -12.56 2.05
CA ALA A 653 8.05 -11.61 1.24
C ALA A 653 8.42 -10.30 1.98
N VAL A 654 7.49 -9.78 2.78
CA VAL A 654 7.58 -8.46 3.42
C VAL A 654 8.01 -8.58 4.88
N LEU A 655 7.24 -9.30 5.71
CA LEU A 655 7.48 -9.34 7.16
C LEU A 655 8.72 -10.14 7.51
N LEU A 656 8.97 -11.28 6.86
CA LEU A 656 10.18 -12.08 7.15
C LEU A 656 11.46 -11.33 6.77
N ARG A 657 11.48 -10.59 5.66
CA ARG A 657 12.63 -9.74 5.29
C ARG A 657 12.78 -8.51 6.17
N THR A 658 11.67 -7.98 6.69
CA THR A 658 11.68 -6.85 7.64
C THR A 658 12.18 -7.27 9.02
N MET A 659 11.74 -8.44 9.50
CA MET A 659 12.07 -8.91 10.84
C MET A 659 13.32 -9.78 10.90
N GLY A 660 13.66 -10.43 9.79
CA GLY A 660 14.72 -11.39 9.68
C GLY A 660 15.86 -10.95 8.77
N PRO A 661 16.79 -11.86 8.42
CA PRO A 661 16.82 -13.29 8.79
C PRO A 661 16.66 -13.62 10.27
N LEU A 662 15.99 -14.75 10.56
CA LEU A 662 15.71 -15.19 11.93
C LEU A 662 16.50 -16.45 12.25
N LEU A 663 17.33 -16.42 13.30
CA LEU A 663 17.85 -17.65 13.91
C LEU A 663 16.79 -18.20 14.86
N VAL A 664 16.29 -19.40 14.59
CA VAL A 664 15.17 -20.01 15.30
C VAL A 664 15.59 -21.34 15.91
N GLY A 665 15.34 -21.52 17.20
CA GLY A 665 15.35 -22.81 17.88
C GLY A 665 13.94 -23.37 17.96
N GLU A 666 13.66 -24.42 17.20
CA GLU A 666 12.39 -25.15 17.23
C GLU A 666 12.48 -26.36 18.16
N PRO A 667 11.50 -26.61 19.04
CA PRO A 667 11.56 -27.73 19.96
C PRO A 667 11.47 -29.07 19.20
N GLU A 668 12.47 -29.95 19.33
CA GLU A 668 12.44 -31.31 18.78
C GLU A 668 12.08 -32.32 19.89
N THR A 669 12.58 -32.10 21.11
CA THR A 669 12.21 -32.84 22.32
C THR A 669 12.01 -31.87 23.49
N ALA A 670 11.76 -32.39 24.70
CA ALA A 670 11.66 -31.55 25.90
C ALA A 670 12.95 -30.80 26.26
N THR A 671 14.12 -31.25 25.78
CA THR A 671 15.44 -30.68 26.10
C THR A 671 16.27 -30.32 24.88
N ARG A 672 15.89 -30.78 23.68
CA ARG A 672 16.62 -30.58 22.43
C ARG A 672 15.83 -29.73 21.45
N MET A 673 16.52 -28.82 20.77
CA MET A 673 15.97 -28.00 19.68
C MET A 673 16.67 -28.27 18.35
N LEU A 674 15.90 -28.13 17.27
CA LEU A 674 16.42 -28.01 15.92
C LEU A 674 16.70 -26.52 15.66
N LEU A 675 17.95 -26.18 15.41
CA LEU A 675 18.37 -24.82 15.10
C LEU A 675 18.27 -24.60 13.59
N ARG A 676 17.54 -23.56 13.18
CA ARG A 676 17.30 -23.21 11.79
C ARG A 676 17.50 -21.72 11.54
N LEU A 677 17.89 -21.38 10.32
CA LEU A 677 17.88 -20.02 9.81
C LEU A 677 16.66 -19.86 8.90
N HIS A 678 15.70 -19.01 9.31
CA HIS A 678 14.50 -18.70 8.54
C HIS A 678 14.76 -17.44 7.70
N VAL A 679 14.61 -17.58 6.39
CA VAL A 679 14.95 -16.55 5.40
C VAL A 679 13.93 -16.51 4.25
N PRO A 680 13.68 -15.33 3.65
CA PRO A 680 12.79 -15.22 2.50
C PRO A 680 13.53 -15.53 1.19
N LEU A 681 12.93 -16.39 0.35
CA LEU A 681 13.25 -16.55 -1.08
C LEU A 681 12.03 -16.13 -1.90
N ALA A 682 12.14 -15.04 -2.67
CA ALA A 682 10.98 -14.38 -3.28
C ALA A 682 9.85 -14.14 -2.24
N ASN A 683 8.69 -14.79 -2.43
CA ASN A 683 7.53 -14.75 -1.54
C ASN A 683 7.34 -16.03 -0.71
N GLN A 684 8.41 -16.82 -0.53
CA GLN A 684 8.39 -18.08 0.20
C GLN A 684 9.36 -18.07 1.38
N GLU A 685 8.95 -18.67 2.50
CA GLU A 685 9.85 -18.96 3.62
C GLU A 685 10.78 -20.15 3.31
N ARG A 686 12.06 -20.02 3.66
CA ARG A 686 13.05 -21.12 3.69
C ARG A 686 13.57 -21.29 5.11
N ALA A 687 13.48 -22.51 5.63
CA ALA A 687 13.94 -22.85 6.98
C ALA A 687 15.18 -23.75 6.91
N LEU A 688 16.36 -23.12 6.84
CA LEU A 688 17.64 -23.78 6.58
C LEU A 688 18.21 -24.43 7.85
N PRO A 689 18.49 -25.75 7.89
CA PRO A 689 18.99 -26.39 9.09
C PRO A 689 20.43 -25.99 9.39
N LEU A 690 20.70 -25.69 10.66
CA LEU A 690 22.05 -25.38 11.17
C LEU A 690 22.57 -26.48 12.11
N GLY A 691 21.68 -27.30 12.67
CA GLY A 691 22.04 -28.44 13.52
C GLY A 691 21.04 -28.70 14.64
N ARG A 692 21.31 -29.74 15.44
CA ARG A 692 20.52 -30.08 16.64
C ARG A 692 21.31 -29.72 17.89
N VAL A 693 20.67 -28.98 18.79
CA VAL A 693 21.32 -28.42 19.98
C VAL A 693 20.56 -28.82 21.23
N GLU A 694 21.30 -29.29 22.24
CA GLU A 694 20.79 -29.59 23.58
C GLU A 694 21.60 -28.80 24.60
N VAL A 695 20.99 -27.73 25.11
CA VAL A 695 21.59 -26.81 26.10
C VAL A 695 20.55 -26.47 27.17
N PRO A 696 20.97 -26.09 28.38
CA PRO A 696 20.04 -25.64 29.42
C PRO A 696 19.16 -24.45 28.99
N VAL A 697 17.94 -24.39 29.54
CA VAL A 697 17.14 -23.15 29.52
C VAL A 697 17.92 -22.04 30.22
N GLY A 698 17.85 -20.82 29.70
CA GLY A 698 18.61 -19.66 30.19
C GLY A 698 20.00 -19.49 29.55
N THR A 699 20.49 -20.48 28.80
CA THR A 699 21.72 -20.37 27.99
C THR A 699 21.63 -19.16 27.07
N ARG A 700 22.64 -18.29 27.12
CA ARG A 700 22.76 -17.12 26.25
C ARG A 700 23.30 -17.57 24.90
N VAL A 701 22.56 -17.28 23.84
CA VAL A 701 22.95 -17.60 22.47
C VAL A 701 23.33 -16.30 21.78
N GLU A 702 24.51 -16.26 21.19
CA GLU A 702 25.07 -15.09 20.51
C GLU A 702 25.28 -15.40 19.03
N VAL A 703 24.71 -14.58 18.16
CA VAL A 703 24.98 -14.58 16.71
C VAL A 703 25.95 -13.46 16.41
N HIS A 704 27.16 -13.82 15.97
CA HIS A 704 28.20 -12.86 15.64
C HIS A 704 28.23 -12.71 14.11
N ASN A 705 27.84 -11.56 13.59
CA ASN A 705 28.05 -11.22 12.18
C ASN A 705 29.52 -10.83 12.00
N LEU A 706 30.31 -11.70 11.38
CA LEU A 706 31.76 -11.57 11.28
C LEU A 706 32.20 -10.50 10.31
N ASN A 707 31.39 -10.20 9.30
CA ASN A 707 31.66 -9.18 8.32
C ASN A 707 31.46 -7.78 8.91
N ARG A 708 30.49 -7.64 9.82
CA ARG A 708 30.09 -6.36 10.42
C ARG A 708 30.69 -6.11 11.80
N GLY A 709 31.10 -7.16 12.51
CA GLY A 709 31.59 -7.08 13.88
C GLY A 709 30.48 -6.81 14.91
N GLU A 710 29.24 -7.14 14.55
CA GLU A 710 28.04 -6.95 15.39
C GLU A 710 27.66 -8.28 16.06
N THR A 711 27.04 -8.22 17.23
CA THR A 711 26.57 -9.39 17.98
C THR A 711 25.15 -9.20 18.45
N PHE A 712 24.30 -10.18 18.15
CA PHE A 712 22.91 -10.24 18.56
C PHE A 712 22.74 -11.42 19.51
N ALA A 713 21.92 -11.29 20.54
CA ALA A 713 21.80 -12.34 21.54
C ALA A 713 20.37 -12.48 22.05
N ALA A 714 20.01 -13.71 22.43
CA ALA A 714 18.82 -14.02 23.20
C ALA A 714 19.08 -15.25 24.07
N ARG A 715 18.19 -15.53 25.02
CA ARG A 715 18.28 -16.70 25.88
C ARG A 715 17.37 -17.83 25.38
N VAL A 716 17.79 -19.06 25.65
CA VAL A 716 16.95 -20.25 25.41
C VAL A 716 15.79 -20.24 26.40
N ARG A 717 14.56 -20.11 25.89
CA ARG A 717 13.30 -20.11 26.67
C ARG A 717 12.81 -21.54 26.95
N PRO A 718 11.89 -21.73 27.92
CA PRO A 718 11.27 -23.03 28.18
C PRO A 718 10.68 -23.71 26.93
N GLY A 719 10.78 -25.04 26.88
CA GLY A 719 10.43 -25.82 25.69
C GLY A 719 11.48 -25.65 24.59
N PRO A 720 12.77 -25.82 24.92
CA PRO A 720 13.92 -25.08 24.37
C PRO A 720 13.64 -24.24 23.10
N ARG A 721 13.06 -23.05 23.28
CA ARG A 721 12.75 -22.11 22.18
C ARG A 721 13.78 -21.00 22.10
N LEU A 722 14.09 -20.55 20.90
CA LEU A 722 14.97 -19.40 20.66
C LEU A 722 14.47 -18.66 19.41
N ARG A 723 14.54 -17.32 19.42
CA ARG A 723 14.45 -16.51 18.20
C ARG A 723 15.38 -15.31 18.34
N ILE A 724 16.21 -15.06 17.32
CA ILE A 724 17.06 -13.87 17.23
C ILE A 724 16.88 -13.27 15.83
N SER A 725 16.50 -11.99 15.77
CA SER A 725 16.51 -11.20 14.54
C SER A 725 17.93 -10.73 14.24
N VAL A 726 18.41 -10.97 13.02
CA VAL A 726 19.80 -10.70 12.63
C VAL A 726 19.81 -9.78 11.41
N PRO A 727 20.08 -8.48 11.59
CA PRO A 727 20.41 -7.58 10.49
C PRO A 727 21.62 -8.12 9.72
N CYS A 728 21.47 -8.35 8.42
CA CYS A 728 22.55 -8.87 7.60
C CYS A 728 22.39 -8.55 6.13
N ASP A 729 23.50 -8.70 5.41
CA ASP A 729 23.56 -8.66 3.96
C ASP A 729 23.82 -10.06 3.38
N THR A 730 23.39 -10.30 2.14
CA THR A 730 23.72 -11.52 1.41
C THR A 730 25.25 -11.72 1.36
N GLY A 731 25.71 -12.90 1.76
CA GLY A 731 27.13 -13.28 1.83
C GLY A 731 27.82 -12.94 3.14
N ASP A 732 27.13 -12.36 4.13
CA ASP A 732 27.70 -12.15 5.46
C ASP A 732 27.99 -13.47 6.14
N ARG A 733 29.23 -13.67 6.60
CA ARG A 733 29.60 -14.82 7.42
C ARG A 733 29.15 -14.59 8.85
N PHE A 734 28.62 -15.63 9.48
CA PHE A 734 28.23 -15.56 10.87
C PHE A 734 28.69 -16.79 11.64
N ARG A 735 28.56 -16.73 12.97
CA ARG A 735 28.71 -17.89 13.85
C ARG A 735 27.72 -17.79 15.00
N VAL A 736 27.39 -18.94 15.57
CA VAL A 736 26.50 -19.03 16.72
C VAL A 736 27.28 -19.57 17.92
N ILE A 737 27.28 -18.86 19.04
CA ILE A 737 27.98 -19.24 20.27
C ILE A 737 26.94 -19.39 21.39
N PHE A 738 26.96 -20.52 22.08
CA PHE A 738 26.13 -20.78 23.25
C PHE A 738 27.00 -20.61 24.50
N ARG A 739 26.55 -19.80 25.45
CA ARG A 739 27.24 -19.51 26.71
C ARG A 739 26.37 -19.86 27.91
N ASP A 740 27.00 -20.41 28.94
CA ASP A 740 26.34 -20.57 30.23
C ASP A 740 26.18 -19.23 30.97
N GLU A 741 25.57 -19.26 32.15
CA GLU A 741 25.38 -18.08 33.00
C GLU A 741 26.69 -17.41 33.44
N ARG A 742 27.81 -18.14 33.42
CA ARG A 742 29.15 -17.62 33.78
C ARG A 742 29.87 -17.01 32.58
N GLY A 743 29.30 -17.14 31.38
CA GLY A 743 29.89 -16.71 30.11
C GLY A 743 30.82 -17.75 29.48
N ASP A 744 30.93 -18.95 30.06
CA ASP A 744 31.74 -20.03 29.50
C ASP A 744 31.06 -20.60 28.24
N GLU A 745 31.86 -20.83 27.20
CA GLU A 745 31.37 -21.35 25.93
C GLU A 745 30.97 -22.83 26.05
N LEU A 746 29.69 -23.12 25.82
CA LEU A 746 29.12 -24.46 25.84
C LEU A 746 29.19 -25.13 24.46
N LEU A 747 28.87 -24.37 23.42
CA LEU A 747 28.79 -24.85 22.04
C LEU A 747 29.08 -23.69 21.09
N ARG A 748 29.59 -24.04 19.91
CA ARG A 748 29.90 -23.11 18.83
C ARG A 748 29.56 -23.77 17.50
N LEU A 749 28.87 -23.03 16.64
CA LEU A 749 28.55 -23.41 15.27
C LEU A 749 29.16 -22.39 14.32
N ASP A 750 30.11 -22.85 13.50
CA ASP A 750 30.83 -22.03 12.52
C ASP A 750 30.61 -22.52 11.07
N GLU A 751 30.02 -23.72 10.91
CA GLU A 751 29.86 -24.42 9.63
C GLU A 751 28.48 -25.09 9.57
N PHE A 752 27.95 -25.31 8.36
CA PHE A 752 26.73 -26.09 8.12
C PHE A 752 26.96 -27.57 8.45
N THR A 753 26.06 -28.19 9.23
CA THR A 753 26.23 -29.58 9.66
C THR A 753 25.77 -30.62 8.63
N GLU A 754 24.98 -30.19 7.65
CA GLU A 754 24.44 -31.01 6.57
C GLU A 754 24.33 -30.16 5.29
N ASP A 755 24.03 -30.80 4.17
CA ASP A 755 23.80 -30.09 2.91
C ASP A 755 22.51 -29.25 3.00
N VAL A 756 22.59 -27.99 2.61
CA VAL A 756 21.53 -27.00 2.75
C VAL A 756 21.11 -26.45 1.38
N PHE A 757 19.80 -26.42 1.16
CA PHE A 757 19.16 -25.96 -0.07
C PHE A 757 18.39 -24.67 0.22
N TYR A 758 18.93 -23.55 -0.25
CA TYR A 758 18.20 -22.28 -0.27
C TYR A 758 17.40 -22.15 -1.56
N TRP A 759 18.03 -22.45 -2.69
CA TRP A 759 17.39 -22.56 -4.01
C TRP A 759 16.83 -23.98 -4.23
N ASP A 760 15.75 -24.08 -4.99
CA ASP A 760 15.12 -25.36 -5.34
C ASP A 760 15.83 -26.02 -6.52
N ARG A 761 17.08 -26.45 -6.31
CA ARG A 761 17.95 -27.05 -7.33
C ARG A 761 18.48 -28.40 -6.87
N GLU A 762 18.98 -29.20 -7.82
CA GLU A 762 19.55 -30.52 -7.53
C GLU A 762 20.79 -30.47 -6.63
N GLU A 763 21.63 -29.45 -6.80
CA GLU A 763 22.85 -29.26 -6.00
C GLU A 763 22.57 -28.38 -4.78
N PRO A 764 23.14 -28.70 -3.61
CA PRO A 764 22.96 -27.89 -2.41
C PRO A 764 23.59 -26.50 -2.59
N THR A 765 22.95 -25.49 -1.98
CA THR A 765 23.48 -24.12 -1.93
C THR A 765 24.73 -24.05 -1.06
N TYR A 766 24.72 -24.75 0.08
CA TYR A 766 25.86 -24.91 0.96
C TYR A 766 26.04 -26.39 1.28
N ARG A 767 27.28 -26.88 1.25
CA ARG A 767 27.62 -28.26 1.58
C ARG A 767 27.91 -28.41 3.07
N ALA A 768 27.74 -29.62 3.59
CA ALA A 768 28.19 -29.93 4.94
C ALA A 768 29.68 -29.60 5.13
N GLY A 769 30.00 -28.81 6.17
CA GLY A 769 31.34 -28.28 6.45
C GLY A 769 31.66 -26.93 5.82
N ASP A 770 30.79 -26.38 4.97
CA ASP A 770 30.94 -25.00 4.49
C ASP A 770 30.70 -24.02 5.65
N PRO A 771 31.42 -22.88 5.70
CA PRO A 771 31.18 -21.86 6.71
C PRO A 771 29.73 -21.34 6.70
N LEU A 772 29.20 -20.99 7.87
CA LEU A 772 27.90 -20.35 7.96
C LEU A 772 27.92 -18.98 7.27
N GLU A 773 26.99 -18.80 6.34
CA GLU A 773 26.85 -17.61 5.49
C GLU A 773 25.37 -17.28 5.27
N MET A 774 25.03 -15.99 5.25
CA MET A 774 23.67 -15.51 5.01
C MET A 774 23.31 -15.59 3.52
N PRO A 775 22.28 -16.37 3.12
CA PRO A 775 21.87 -16.49 1.72
C PRO A 775 21.11 -15.28 1.19
N THR A 776 20.64 -14.41 2.08
CA THR A 776 19.79 -13.25 1.77
C THR A 776 20.06 -12.12 2.74
N GLU A 777 19.61 -10.93 2.39
CA GLU A 777 19.64 -9.74 3.23
C GLU A 777 18.29 -9.49 3.93
N GLY A 778 18.30 -8.73 5.02
CA GLY A 778 17.08 -8.31 5.71
C GLY A 778 17.34 -7.33 6.83
N PHE A 779 16.32 -6.56 7.21
CA PHE A 779 16.47 -5.46 8.17
C PHE A 779 16.73 -5.94 9.61
N GLY A 780 16.31 -7.17 9.95
CA GLY A 780 16.50 -7.73 11.29
C GLY A 780 15.78 -6.97 12.41
N LEU A 781 14.63 -6.35 12.14
CA LEU A 781 13.87 -5.59 13.14
C LEU A 781 13.01 -6.51 14.01
N ALA A 782 13.25 -6.52 15.32
CA ALA A 782 12.42 -7.29 16.23
C ALA A 782 10.97 -6.77 16.27
N ARG A 783 10.03 -7.71 16.40
CA ARG A 783 8.59 -7.43 16.61
C ARG A 783 8.40 -6.58 17.87
N CYS A 784 7.32 -5.78 17.91
CA CYS A 784 6.97 -4.97 19.09
C CYS A 784 7.98 -3.90 19.50
N THR A 785 8.96 -3.54 18.65
CA THR A 785 9.97 -2.52 18.97
C THR A 785 9.70 -1.14 18.34
N PRO A 786 10.24 -0.04 18.91
CA PRO A 786 10.14 1.30 18.32
C PRO A 786 10.77 1.38 16.92
N ALA A 787 11.82 0.59 16.68
CA ALA A 787 12.51 0.53 15.39
C ALA A 787 11.59 0.00 14.28
N LEU A 788 10.84 -1.07 14.55
CA LEU A 788 9.85 -1.60 13.60
C LEU A 788 8.75 -0.57 13.31
N ARG A 789 8.22 0.09 14.35
CA ARG A 789 7.18 1.13 14.21
C ARG A 789 7.65 2.30 13.34
N ARG A 790 8.87 2.80 13.57
CA ARG A 790 9.48 3.84 12.73
C ARG A 790 9.65 3.38 11.29
N MET A 791 10.12 2.15 11.06
CA MET A 791 10.27 1.61 9.71
C MET A 791 8.94 1.52 8.96
N VAL A 792 7.87 1.04 9.62
CA VAL A 792 6.52 0.99 9.02
C VAL A 792 6.03 2.39 8.62
N GLY A 793 6.28 3.42 9.44
CA GLY A 793 5.96 4.80 9.08
C GLY A 793 6.74 5.31 7.87
N LEU A 794 8.02 4.96 7.75
CA LEU A 794 8.84 5.27 6.59
C LEU A 794 8.39 4.50 5.34
N PHE A 795 8.01 3.22 5.48
CA PHE A 795 7.45 2.44 4.39
C PHE A 795 6.18 3.05 3.85
N GLN A 796 5.27 3.53 4.71
CA GLN A 796 4.08 4.26 4.26
C GLN A 796 4.46 5.47 3.40
N MET A 797 5.38 6.32 3.86
CA MET A 797 5.88 7.44 3.06
C MET A 797 6.47 6.99 1.70
N MET A 798 7.18 5.87 1.66
CA MET A 798 7.77 5.38 0.42
C MET A 798 6.72 4.88 -0.58
N VAL A 799 5.67 4.20 -0.13
CA VAL A 799 4.67 3.56 -1.01
C VAL A 799 3.48 4.45 -1.40
N GLU A 800 3.30 5.59 -0.75
CA GLU A 800 2.15 6.49 -0.97
C GLU A 800 1.85 6.90 -2.43
N PRO A 801 2.82 7.13 -3.34
CA PRO A 801 2.50 7.37 -4.75
C PRO A 801 1.72 6.23 -5.42
N ALA A 802 1.78 5.02 -4.84
CA ALA A 802 1.06 3.83 -5.26
C ALA A 802 -0.07 3.45 -4.28
N ASP A 803 -0.43 4.32 -3.33
CA ASP A 803 -1.45 4.04 -2.32
C ASP A 803 -2.83 4.58 -2.77
N PRO A 804 -3.86 3.71 -2.90
CA PRO A 804 -5.20 4.11 -3.29
C PRO A 804 -5.79 5.27 -2.48
N ALA A 805 -5.49 5.35 -1.19
CA ALA A 805 -6.02 6.42 -0.35
C ALA A 805 -5.52 7.79 -0.81
N ALA A 806 -4.28 7.89 -1.30
CA ALA A 806 -3.71 9.15 -1.79
C ALA A 806 -4.30 9.59 -3.13
N TRP A 807 -4.85 8.65 -3.92
CA TRP A 807 -5.52 8.93 -5.19
C TRP A 807 -7.02 9.21 -5.03
N ALA A 808 -7.64 8.71 -3.96
CA ALA A 808 -9.07 8.78 -3.72
C ALA A 808 -9.69 10.21 -3.73
N PRO A 809 -9.03 11.29 -3.24
CA PRO A 809 -9.58 12.65 -3.35
C PRO A 809 -9.82 13.08 -4.80
N HIS A 810 -9.07 12.52 -5.75
CA HIS A 810 -9.09 12.92 -7.16
C HIS A 810 -10.23 12.30 -7.98
N TYR A 811 -11.07 11.45 -7.38
CA TYR A 811 -12.28 10.95 -8.05
C TYR A 811 -13.26 12.07 -8.42
N PHE A 812 -13.59 12.92 -7.43
CA PHE A 812 -14.53 14.03 -7.64
C PHE A 812 -14.39 15.21 -6.67
N LEU A 813 -13.56 15.13 -5.63
CA LEU A 813 -13.35 16.26 -4.70
C LEU A 813 -12.33 17.27 -5.27
N ASP A 814 -11.20 16.76 -5.76
CA ASP A 814 -10.14 17.57 -6.38
C ASP A 814 -9.58 16.87 -7.63
N PRO A 815 -10.32 16.87 -8.76
CA PRO A 815 -9.93 16.11 -9.92
C PRO A 815 -8.64 16.64 -10.59
N LEU A 816 -7.75 15.73 -10.95
CA LEU A 816 -6.43 16.07 -11.51
C LEU A 816 -6.56 16.74 -12.88
N PRO A 817 -5.84 17.85 -13.15
CA PRO A 817 -5.88 18.55 -14.43
C PRO A 817 -5.01 17.88 -15.51
N ILE A 818 -5.26 16.60 -15.80
CA ILE A 818 -4.45 15.76 -16.69
C ILE A 818 -4.67 16.15 -18.15
N ARG A 819 -3.62 16.46 -18.92
CA ARG A 819 -3.73 16.82 -20.34
C ARG A 819 -3.81 15.58 -21.26
N PRO A 820 -4.47 15.71 -22.43
CA PRO A 820 -5.12 16.91 -22.98
C PRO A 820 -6.54 17.24 -22.47
N GLU A 821 -7.18 16.36 -21.72
CA GLU A 821 -8.61 16.42 -21.37
C GLU A 821 -8.92 17.48 -20.30
N GLY A 822 -8.00 17.69 -19.35
CA GLY A 822 -8.19 18.52 -18.17
C GLY A 822 -8.84 17.74 -17.00
N PRO A 823 -9.35 18.43 -15.98
CA PRO A 823 -10.02 17.80 -14.84
C PRO A 823 -11.20 16.92 -15.27
N HIS A 824 -11.20 15.66 -14.87
CA HIS A 824 -12.25 14.68 -15.17
C HIS A 824 -12.81 14.04 -13.91
N LEU A 825 -14.13 13.83 -13.86
CA LEU A 825 -14.82 13.23 -12.72
C LEU A 825 -15.08 11.76 -12.96
N THR A 826 -14.65 10.92 -12.03
CA THR A 826 -14.91 9.48 -12.03
C THR A 826 -15.80 9.13 -10.85
N ASN A 827 -16.91 8.43 -11.10
CA ASN A 827 -17.79 7.97 -10.02
C ASN A 827 -17.21 6.72 -9.36
N LEU A 828 -17.29 6.64 -8.04
CA LEU A 828 -16.70 5.55 -7.24
C LEU A 828 -17.80 4.71 -6.59
N LEU A 829 -17.77 3.40 -6.81
CA LEU A 829 -18.46 2.42 -5.97
C LEU A 829 -17.41 1.59 -5.21
N GLU A 830 -17.09 2.00 -3.98
CA GLU A 830 -16.19 1.22 -3.12
C GLU A 830 -16.94 -0.01 -2.60
N VAL A 831 -16.43 -1.21 -2.89
CA VAL A 831 -17.00 -2.47 -2.40
C VAL A 831 -16.09 -3.05 -1.33
N ILE A 832 -16.54 -2.92 -0.08
CA ILE A 832 -15.79 -3.36 1.09
C ILE A 832 -16.18 -4.79 1.44
N THR A 833 -15.23 -5.73 1.44
CA THR A 833 -15.51 -7.11 1.86
C THR A 833 -15.40 -7.25 3.37
N LEU A 834 -16.52 -7.55 4.04
CA LEU A 834 -16.55 -7.59 5.50
C LEU A 834 -15.70 -8.74 6.03
N GLY A 835 -14.96 -8.45 7.09
CA GLY A 835 -14.09 -9.41 7.77
C GLY A 835 -12.84 -9.82 6.99
N ASP A 836 -12.56 -9.15 5.88
CA ASP A 836 -11.32 -9.32 5.13
C ASP A 836 -10.12 -8.94 6.01
N GLN A 837 -9.14 -9.84 6.06
CA GLN A 837 -7.87 -9.67 6.76
C GLN A 837 -6.69 -9.93 5.84
N GLU A 838 -6.92 -10.20 4.56
CA GLU A 838 -5.89 -10.21 3.53
C GLU A 838 -5.62 -8.77 3.09
N VAL A 839 -6.70 -8.02 2.83
CA VAL A 839 -6.73 -6.55 2.75
C VAL A 839 -7.66 -6.04 3.85
N PRO A 840 -7.14 -5.57 5.00
CA PRO A 840 -7.97 -5.28 6.17
C PRO A 840 -9.11 -4.30 5.90
N VAL A 841 -10.30 -4.56 6.45
CA VAL A 841 -11.50 -3.69 6.28
C VAL A 841 -11.22 -2.20 6.53
N SER A 842 -10.40 -1.87 7.53
CA SER A 842 -10.03 -0.47 7.84
C SER A 842 -9.32 0.24 6.69
N THR A 843 -8.51 -0.47 5.88
CA THR A 843 -7.79 0.12 4.74
C THR A 843 -8.73 0.38 3.56
N GLN A 844 -9.74 -0.46 3.37
CA GLN A 844 -10.81 -0.26 2.38
C GLN A 844 -11.69 0.95 2.76
N ILE A 845 -12.05 1.07 4.04
CA ILE A 845 -12.76 2.24 4.58
C ILE A 845 -11.96 3.53 4.37
N THR A 846 -10.62 3.48 4.41
CA THR A 846 -9.77 4.66 4.14
C THR A 846 -10.00 5.22 2.74
N ILE A 847 -10.20 4.39 1.71
CA ILE A 847 -10.50 4.86 0.35
C ILE A 847 -11.83 5.63 0.33
N ALA A 848 -12.90 5.05 0.89
CA ALA A 848 -14.22 5.69 0.96
C ALA A 848 -14.20 7.02 1.74
N ARG A 849 -13.39 7.12 2.81
CA ARG A 849 -13.20 8.37 3.57
C ARG A 849 -12.44 9.42 2.78
N ALA A 850 -11.32 9.02 2.17
CA ALA A 850 -10.46 9.91 1.39
C ALA A 850 -11.15 10.44 0.13
N ALA A 851 -12.01 9.64 -0.50
CA ALA A 851 -12.88 10.07 -1.60
C ALA A 851 -14.03 10.98 -1.14
N GLY A 852 -14.26 11.15 0.16
CA GLY A 852 -15.37 11.93 0.72
C GLY A 852 -16.74 11.27 0.62
N VAL A 853 -16.80 9.98 0.23
CA VAL A 853 -18.03 9.19 0.21
C VAL A 853 -18.52 8.90 1.62
N LEU A 854 -17.59 8.60 2.54
CA LEU A 854 -17.86 8.34 3.96
C LEU A 854 -17.37 9.51 4.82
N PRO A 855 -18.25 10.45 5.23
CA PRO A 855 -17.84 11.57 6.06
C PRO A 855 -17.35 11.14 7.44
N ALA A 856 -16.15 11.59 7.82
CA ALA A 856 -15.55 11.23 9.10
C ALA A 856 -15.92 12.17 10.27
N LEU A 857 -16.25 13.43 9.99
CA LEU A 857 -16.56 14.44 11.00
C LEU A 857 -18.02 14.91 10.99
N ALA A 858 -18.73 14.74 9.86
CA ALA A 858 -20.10 15.21 9.74
C ALA A 858 -21.05 14.27 10.49
N VAL A 859 -21.72 14.78 11.52
CA VAL A 859 -22.70 14.02 12.30
C VAL A 859 -23.87 13.59 11.41
N ASP A 860 -24.12 12.29 11.36
CA ASP A 860 -25.29 11.74 10.69
C ASP A 860 -26.46 11.71 11.68
N ALA A 861 -27.58 12.34 11.31
CA ALA A 861 -28.77 12.45 12.16
C ALA A 861 -29.37 11.09 12.56
N ARG A 862 -29.12 10.02 11.78
CA ARG A 862 -29.59 8.66 12.10
C ARG A 862 -28.90 8.09 13.33
N TYR A 863 -27.61 8.37 13.50
CA TYR A 863 -26.75 7.78 14.53
C TYR A 863 -26.45 8.75 15.67
N GLY A 864 -26.56 10.06 15.45
CA GLY A 864 -26.11 11.09 16.38
C GLY A 864 -24.57 11.25 16.43
N VAL A 865 -23.87 10.53 15.58
CA VAL A 865 -22.41 10.54 15.36
C VAL A 865 -22.13 10.45 13.86
N PRO A 866 -20.91 10.74 13.39
CA PRO A 866 -20.53 10.49 12.01
C PRO A 866 -20.73 9.03 11.60
N ALA A 867 -21.00 8.79 10.32
CA ALA A 867 -21.13 7.44 9.78
C ALA A 867 -19.86 6.59 10.00
N ASN A 868 -18.68 7.21 9.92
CA ASN A 868 -17.41 6.58 10.30
C ASN A 868 -17.42 6.07 11.74
N ASP A 869 -17.91 6.87 12.68
CA ASP A 869 -17.93 6.50 14.09
C ASP A 869 -19.00 5.46 14.41
N PHE A 870 -20.11 5.45 13.66
CA PHE A 870 -21.08 4.36 13.71
C PHE A 870 -20.44 3.02 13.31
N LEU A 871 -19.60 2.99 12.27
CA LEU A 871 -18.86 1.78 11.89
C LEU A 871 -17.86 1.35 12.96
N ILE A 872 -17.11 2.30 13.53
CA ILE A 872 -16.16 2.04 14.63
C ILE A 872 -16.89 1.45 15.85
N ALA A 873 -18.00 2.06 16.28
CA ALA A 873 -18.77 1.63 17.44
C ALA A 873 -19.33 0.20 17.28
N ASN A 874 -19.45 -0.28 16.04
CA ASN A 874 -19.88 -1.64 15.70
C ASN A 874 -18.72 -2.53 15.21
N PHE A 875 -17.47 -2.16 15.50
CA PHE A 875 -16.27 -2.97 15.22
C PHE A 875 -16.06 -3.33 13.73
N VAL A 876 -16.64 -2.57 12.80
CA VAL A 876 -16.53 -2.86 11.36
C VAL A 876 -15.09 -2.68 10.85
N PRO A 877 -14.35 -1.59 11.15
CA PRO A 877 -12.96 -1.44 10.71
C PRO A 877 -12.01 -2.50 11.30
N GLU A 878 -12.32 -3.01 12.50
CA GLU A 878 -11.57 -4.11 13.12
C GLU A 878 -11.73 -5.39 12.28
N GLY A 879 -12.97 -5.73 11.92
CA GLY A 879 -13.26 -6.81 10.98
C GLY A 879 -12.88 -8.20 11.49
N LEU A 880 -12.85 -8.40 12.81
CA LEU A 880 -12.45 -9.68 13.42
C LEU A 880 -13.64 -10.43 14.00
N ALA A 881 -13.99 -11.55 13.37
CA ALA A 881 -14.93 -12.51 13.93
C ALA A 881 -14.27 -13.34 15.03
N GLY A 882 -15.07 -13.86 15.98
CA GLY A 882 -14.62 -14.87 16.95
C GLY A 882 -13.85 -14.34 18.16
N ILE A 883 -13.65 -13.02 18.27
CA ILE A 883 -13.04 -12.39 19.45
C ILE A 883 -14.06 -11.90 20.50
N GLY A 884 -15.33 -12.27 20.33
CA GLY A 884 -16.40 -12.03 21.30
C GLY A 884 -16.99 -10.62 21.29
N ARG A 885 -17.00 -9.93 20.14
CA ARG A 885 -17.69 -8.62 20.00
C ARG A 885 -19.21 -8.75 20.03
N PHE A 886 -19.77 -9.83 19.48
CA PHE A 886 -21.21 -10.05 19.38
C PHE A 886 -21.64 -11.42 19.96
N PRO A 887 -22.87 -11.55 20.48
CA PRO A 887 -23.40 -12.84 20.94
C PRO A 887 -23.61 -13.82 19.78
N GLY A 888 -23.04 -15.03 19.88
CA GLY A 888 -23.10 -16.04 18.82
C GLY A 888 -21.70 -16.58 18.46
N ALA A 889 -21.64 -17.64 17.64
CA ALA A 889 -20.38 -18.13 17.09
C ALA A 889 -19.81 -17.11 16.10
N ASP A 890 -18.48 -16.99 16.02
CA ASP A 890 -17.67 -16.16 15.10
C ASP A 890 -18.47 -15.37 14.03
N ILE A 891 -18.99 -14.20 14.41
CA ILE A 891 -19.85 -13.37 13.55
C ILE A 891 -19.41 -11.90 13.53
N LEU A 892 -19.70 -11.22 12.43
CA LEU A 892 -19.40 -9.80 12.19
C LEU A 892 -20.69 -8.98 12.12
N PHE A 893 -20.57 -7.67 12.29
CA PHE A 893 -21.68 -6.74 12.07
C PHE A 893 -21.86 -6.45 10.59
N ASP A 894 -23.10 -6.58 10.11
CA ASP A 894 -23.48 -6.14 8.77
C ASP A 894 -24.09 -4.73 8.86
N PRO A 895 -23.36 -3.67 8.44
CA PRO A 895 -23.80 -2.29 8.59
C PRO A 895 -24.84 -1.86 7.56
N ASP A 896 -24.94 -2.51 6.40
CA ASP A 896 -25.84 -2.08 5.32
C ASP A 896 -26.98 -3.06 5.03
N ASP A 897 -26.87 -4.30 5.50
CA ASP A 897 -27.92 -5.32 5.55
C ASP A 897 -28.65 -5.38 4.20
N LEU A 898 -27.86 -5.60 3.14
CA LEU A 898 -28.32 -5.62 1.75
C LEU A 898 -29.15 -6.87 1.45
N ASP A 899 -28.89 -7.99 2.13
CA ASP A 899 -29.68 -9.21 2.02
C ASP A 899 -30.99 -9.15 2.83
N GLU A 900 -31.10 -8.20 3.77
CA GLU A 900 -32.26 -7.99 4.64
C GLU A 900 -32.59 -9.19 5.55
N GLY A 901 -31.55 -9.88 6.04
CA GLY A 901 -31.63 -11.06 6.90
C GLY A 901 -32.08 -12.32 6.16
N THR A 902 -31.82 -12.41 4.86
CA THR A 902 -32.17 -13.56 4.02
C THR A 902 -31.01 -14.43 3.59
N ASP A 903 -29.77 -14.04 3.91
CA ASP A 903 -28.55 -14.83 3.73
C ASP A 903 -28.48 -16.12 4.56
N GLY A 904 -29.35 -16.24 5.58
CA GLY A 904 -29.40 -17.38 6.49
C GLY A 904 -28.38 -17.30 7.63
N TYR A 905 -27.66 -16.20 7.75
CA TYR A 905 -26.75 -15.92 8.85
C TYR A 905 -27.44 -15.05 9.90
N PRO A 906 -27.24 -15.30 11.21
CA PRO A 906 -27.83 -14.49 12.26
C PRO A 906 -27.00 -13.22 12.53
N ALA A 907 -26.64 -12.49 11.47
CA ALA A 907 -25.77 -11.32 11.55
C ALA A 907 -26.39 -10.23 12.45
N PRO A 908 -25.64 -9.68 13.42
CA PRO A 908 -26.06 -8.43 14.05
C PRO A 908 -26.07 -7.33 12.98
N ALA A 909 -27.22 -6.72 12.79
CA ALA A 909 -27.47 -5.71 11.78
C ALA A 909 -28.31 -4.55 12.37
N PRO A 910 -28.21 -3.34 11.82
CA PRO A 910 -29.02 -2.22 12.27
C PRO A 910 -30.49 -2.38 11.85
N ALA A 911 -31.40 -1.72 12.57
CA ALA A 911 -32.78 -1.60 12.11
C ALA A 911 -32.83 -0.92 10.72
N PRO A 912 -33.87 -1.15 9.88
CA PRO A 912 -33.90 -0.65 8.50
C PRO A 912 -33.61 0.86 8.33
N ALA A 913 -34.09 1.70 9.25
CA ALA A 913 -33.87 3.15 9.22
C ALA A 913 -32.40 3.58 9.52
N LEU A 914 -31.58 2.64 10.00
CA LEU A 914 -30.20 2.83 10.42
C LEU A 914 -29.19 2.11 9.50
N ARG A 915 -29.63 1.42 8.45
CA ARG A 915 -28.72 0.76 7.49
C ARG A 915 -27.82 1.78 6.78
N LEU A 916 -26.52 1.49 6.73
CA LEU A 916 -25.50 2.37 6.16
C LEU A 916 -25.30 2.10 4.66
N ARG A 917 -26.26 2.52 3.84
CA ARG A 917 -26.16 2.50 2.37
C ARG A 917 -25.65 3.84 1.82
N GLN A 918 -24.45 4.21 2.27
CA GLN A 918 -23.89 5.55 2.07
C GLN A 918 -23.67 5.88 0.58
N ARG A 919 -24.10 7.07 0.17
CA ARG A 919 -23.92 7.59 -1.20
C ARG A 919 -23.84 9.11 -1.21
N VAL A 920 -23.18 9.65 -2.23
CA VAL A 920 -23.05 11.09 -2.51
C VAL A 920 -23.36 11.34 -3.98
N GLU A 921 -24.19 12.34 -4.25
CA GLU A 921 -24.44 12.79 -5.62
C GLU A 921 -23.20 13.54 -6.13
N THR A 922 -22.77 13.21 -7.34
CA THR A 922 -21.67 13.91 -8.03
C THR A 922 -22.24 14.72 -9.19
N PRO A 923 -21.47 15.64 -9.79
CA PRO A 923 -21.93 16.36 -10.98
C PRO A 923 -22.26 15.45 -12.18
N THR A 924 -21.75 14.22 -12.24
CA THR A 924 -21.89 13.30 -13.39
C THR A 924 -22.69 12.03 -13.07
N GLY A 925 -22.97 11.74 -11.80
CA GLY A 925 -23.64 10.52 -11.36
C GLY A 925 -23.69 10.42 -9.84
N VAL A 926 -23.33 9.25 -9.32
CA VAL A 926 -23.36 8.95 -7.89
C VAL A 926 -22.14 8.15 -7.50
N SER A 927 -21.57 8.47 -6.35
CA SER A 927 -20.53 7.66 -5.70
C SER A 927 -21.06 7.07 -4.40
N GLY A 928 -20.59 5.91 -3.98
CA GLY A 928 -21.08 5.22 -2.81
C GLY A 928 -20.13 4.14 -2.30
N VAL A 929 -20.47 3.62 -1.12
CA VAL A 929 -19.76 2.50 -0.49
C VAL A 929 -20.78 1.44 -0.06
N ARG A 930 -20.44 0.17 -0.26
CA ARG A 930 -21.24 -0.99 0.14
C ARG A 930 -20.36 -2.03 0.82
N PHE A 931 -20.94 -2.78 1.74
CA PHE A 931 -20.25 -3.75 2.59
C PHE A 931 -20.72 -5.16 2.23
N ALA A 932 -19.90 -5.89 1.47
CA ALA A 932 -20.18 -7.26 1.10
C ALA A 932 -20.04 -8.19 2.31
N TYR A 933 -21.16 -8.50 2.96
CA TYR A 933 -21.26 -9.51 4.01
C TYR A 933 -21.34 -10.92 3.41
N VAL A 934 -20.25 -11.43 2.86
CA VAL A 934 -20.27 -12.73 2.14
C VAL A 934 -20.24 -13.92 3.10
N ASN A 935 -19.50 -13.79 4.21
CA ASN A 935 -19.29 -14.86 5.19
C ASN A 935 -19.28 -14.29 6.61
N PRO A 936 -19.95 -14.92 7.59
CA PRO A 936 -19.95 -14.48 8.98
C PRO A 936 -18.57 -14.32 9.61
N ARG A 937 -17.58 -15.08 9.13
CA ARG A 937 -16.19 -15.06 9.61
C ARG A 937 -15.24 -14.21 8.76
N GLY A 938 -15.82 -13.49 7.80
CA GLY A 938 -15.12 -12.70 6.81
C GLY A 938 -14.69 -13.46 5.57
N GLN A 939 -14.57 -12.74 4.47
CA GLN A 939 -14.09 -13.24 3.18
C GLN A 939 -13.23 -12.18 2.49
N HIS A 940 -12.25 -12.63 1.70
CA HIS A 940 -11.47 -11.78 0.81
C HIS A 940 -12.04 -11.84 -0.62
N GLY A 941 -12.44 -10.69 -1.17
CA GLY A 941 -13.08 -10.61 -2.49
C GLY A 941 -14.52 -11.15 -2.55
N ILE A 942 -15.09 -11.08 -3.76
CA ILE A 942 -16.34 -11.78 -4.11
C ILE A 942 -16.00 -12.88 -5.11
N PHE A 943 -16.68 -14.01 -5.04
CA PHE A 943 -16.37 -15.16 -5.89
C PHE A 943 -17.42 -15.37 -6.96
N ILE A 944 -17.37 -16.53 -7.61
CA ILE A 944 -18.38 -16.96 -8.56
C ILE A 944 -19.69 -17.29 -7.81
N PRO A 945 -20.86 -17.13 -8.46
CA PRO A 945 -22.17 -17.40 -7.85
C PRO A 945 -22.28 -18.81 -7.23
N ASP A 946 -22.86 -18.91 -6.04
CA ASP A 946 -23.22 -20.16 -5.36
C ASP A 946 -24.75 -20.26 -5.20
N PRO A 947 -25.43 -21.04 -6.06
CA PRO A 947 -26.88 -21.09 -6.11
C PRO A 947 -27.51 -21.84 -4.93
N ASN A 948 -26.69 -22.44 -4.06
CA ASN A 948 -27.18 -23.14 -2.87
C ASN A 948 -27.33 -22.21 -1.66
N ARG A 949 -26.84 -20.96 -1.75
CA ARG A 949 -26.98 -19.99 -0.68
C ARG A 949 -28.41 -19.45 -0.63
N PRO A 950 -28.97 -19.21 0.58
CA PRO A 950 -30.27 -18.56 0.72
C PRO A 950 -30.34 -17.16 0.12
N PHE A 951 -29.22 -16.45 0.14
CA PHE A 951 -28.97 -15.21 -0.59
C PHE A 951 -27.55 -15.25 -1.18
N ASP A 952 -27.42 -15.17 -2.51
CA ASP A 952 -26.11 -15.18 -3.17
C ASP A 952 -25.49 -13.76 -3.22
N VAL A 953 -24.75 -13.42 -2.15
CA VAL A 953 -24.04 -12.14 -2.02
C VAL A 953 -23.00 -11.96 -3.13
N ASP A 954 -22.34 -13.04 -3.56
CA ASP A 954 -21.30 -12.98 -4.60
C ASP A 954 -21.92 -12.53 -5.93
N ASN A 955 -23.03 -13.16 -6.33
CA ASN A 955 -23.77 -12.77 -7.53
C ASN A 955 -24.43 -11.39 -7.41
N TYR A 956 -24.95 -11.04 -6.22
CA TYR A 956 -25.54 -9.73 -5.96
C TYR A 956 -24.54 -8.60 -6.25
N PHE A 957 -23.32 -8.69 -5.70
CA PHE A 957 -22.30 -7.65 -5.89
C PHE A 957 -21.75 -7.61 -7.32
N ALA A 958 -21.59 -8.75 -7.98
CA ALA A 958 -21.21 -8.76 -9.40
C ALA A 958 -22.27 -8.04 -10.26
N ASN A 959 -23.56 -8.27 -10.01
CA ASN A 959 -24.64 -7.58 -10.71
C ASN A 959 -24.76 -6.10 -10.30
N LEU A 960 -24.51 -5.75 -9.04
CA LEU A 960 -24.48 -4.37 -8.57
C LEU A 960 -23.44 -3.55 -9.34
N ILE A 961 -22.21 -4.07 -9.44
CA ILE A 961 -21.11 -3.41 -10.16
C ILE A 961 -21.45 -3.30 -11.65
N ALA A 962 -21.95 -4.38 -12.27
CA ALA A 962 -22.33 -4.37 -13.67
C ALA A 962 -23.48 -3.39 -13.95
N HIS A 963 -24.47 -3.28 -13.06
CA HIS A 963 -25.55 -2.30 -13.15
C HIS A 963 -25.03 -0.87 -12.99
N PHE A 964 -24.15 -0.64 -12.01
CA PHE A 964 -23.52 0.66 -11.79
C PHE A 964 -22.79 1.14 -13.05
N PHE A 965 -21.98 0.27 -13.68
CA PHE A 965 -21.31 0.55 -14.94
C PHE A 965 -22.29 0.67 -16.11
N GLY A 966 -23.28 -0.21 -16.24
CA GLY A 966 -24.31 -0.12 -17.29
C GLY A 966 -25.09 1.21 -17.26
N SER A 967 -25.25 1.80 -16.08
CA SER A 967 -25.86 3.13 -15.91
C SER A 967 -24.91 4.31 -16.21
N GLY A 968 -23.63 4.05 -16.51
CA GLY A 968 -22.58 5.07 -16.63
C GLY A 968 -22.18 5.70 -15.30
N GLY A 969 -22.29 4.95 -14.19
CA GLY A 969 -22.00 5.44 -12.84
C GLY A 969 -23.09 6.33 -12.25
N LYS A 970 -24.34 6.25 -12.75
CA LYS A 970 -25.45 7.13 -12.38
C LYS A 970 -26.41 6.52 -11.36
N VAL A 971 -26.38 5.20 -11.18
CA VAL A 971 -27.29 4.48 -10.29
C VAL A 971 -26.54 3.42 -9.49
N ILE A 972 -26.59 3.53 -8.18
CA ILE A 972 -26.29 2.44 -7.24
C ILE A 972 -27.63 1.85 -6.81
N LEU A 973 -27.90 0.62 -7.25
CA LEU A 973 -29.16 -0.09 -6.99
C LEU A 973 -28.98 -1.00 -5.77
N ASP A 974 -29.87 -0.91 -4.78
CA ASP A 974 -29.79 -1.75 -3.57
C ASP A 974 -30.88 -2.85 -3.57
N ASP A 975 -31.54 -3.07 -4.71
CA ASP A 975 -32.68 -3.98 -4.81
C ASP A 975 -32.25 -5.45 -4.80
N ARG A 976 -33.03 -6.30 -4.12
CA ARG A 976 -32.77 -7.74 -4.02
C ARG A 976 -32.76 -8.49 -5.35
N CYS A 977 -33.38 -7.94 -6.40
CA CYS A 977 -33.37 -8.53 -7.73
C CYS A 977 -31.96 -8.62 -8.37
N LEU A 978 -30.93 -8.03 -7.75
CA LEU A 978 -29.54 -8.18 -8.18
C LEU A 978 -29.01 -9.57 -7.87
N GLU A 979 -29.52 -10.21 -6.81
CA GLU A 979 -29.14 -11.54 -6.36
C GLU A 979 -29.40 -12.62 -7.41
N ASP A 980 -30.53 -12.52 -8.11
CA ASP A 980 -30.96 -13.49 -9.13
C ASP A 980 -30.90 -12.91 -10.55
N ALA A 981 -30.26 -11.76 -10.71
CA ALA A 981 -30.17 -11.06 -11.99
C ALA A 981 -31.56 -10.81 -12.63
N SER A 982 -32.61 -10.56 -11.84
CA SER A 982 -33.94 -10.19 -12.35
C SER A 982 -34.18 -8.68 -12.46
N CYS A 983 -33.26 -7.84 -11.96
CA CYS A 983 -33.41 -6.39 -12.04
C CYS A 983 -33.52 -5.89 -13.49
N PRO A 984 -34.32 -4.83 -13.74
CA PRO A 984 -34.33 -4.14 -15.02
C PRO A 984 -32.92 -3.65 -15.38
N LEU A 985 -32.52 -3.86 -16.64
CA LEU A 985 -31.29 -3.27 -17.16
C LEU A 985 -31.49 -1.74 -17.30
N PRO A 986 -30.45 -0.93 -16.98
CA PRO A 986 -30.48 0.53 -17.00
C PRO A 986 -30.66 1.15 -18.39
#